data_AF-A0A0D0SXR5-F1
#
_entry.id   AF-A0A0D0SXR5-F1
#
_cell.length_a   1.000
_cell.length_b   1.000
_cell.length_c   1.000
_cell.angle_alpha   90.00
_cell.angle_beta   90.00
_cell.angle_gamma   90.00
#
_symmetry.space_group_name_H-M   'P 1'
#
loop_
_entity.id
_entity.type
_entity.pdbx_description
1 polymer ?
#
loop_
_entity_poly.entity_id
_entity_poly.type
_entity_poly.pdbx_seq_one_letter_code
_entity_poly.pdbx_strand_id
1 'polypeptide(L)'
;MLAAGMVVAGLQEGGAAEKKKKPVYGNKKKQQQQQQQKPKETPTPAAPAPEPEVPKAEEKKEESEDDWDKSDNEVEKATAAVEKLKVEESEDDWDKSDEEPAPEPVKASAPVAKETPASAAKKVAEKPAEKAAAPAAPIQTQPASRAAPVPAKANGKPTSAAAEESSSEEEGSSSEEESSDEDSDEDSDEDSDDELAARKARALQKIQERREAAQAAKSSDDLRSPICCILGHVDTGKTKLLDKIRQTSVQEGEAGGITQQIGATFFPRSAIEEKTEVVNKDHAYKVQIPGLLIIDTPGHESFTNLRSRGSSLCNIAILVVDITHGLEPQTIESLNLLRQGRTPFIVALNKIDRMYGWEAKPNAGFRETLNAQSKSVKSEFDDRVAKTKLAFAEQGLNAEIFDENKNLGRNISLVPTSAVTGEGIPDMLMLLVKLTQERMNANLMYISELECTILEVKVIEGLGTTIDVVLSNGVMREGDKIVLCGTDGPIVTQVRALLTPQPMREMRIKGQYIHHKEVKAALGVKISAPGLEKAIAGARLYVAQDDDEVEAFKDMAMDDLTSLARFVTKSGKGVWVQASTLGSLEALLTFLDQMKIPVFNFGIGPVHKSTIVKAGTMLDKAPEYAVILAFDVQIEKEAQELAQKAGMKIFSAMIIYHLFDAFTKYMSEVQEAKRKEAAPNAVWPVRLKILKAFAHRDPIILGCDIIEGTMRIGTPMGVVKVDKETGKREIVSLGKITSIEINHKPFEIVKRSQIGAGAAVKIERAPHQAAKLYGRHFDEKDEVVSLISRQSIDTLKANFRDQVELSDWAMIKKMKVEQGVP
;
A
#
# COMPACT_ATOMS: atom_id res chain seq x y z
N MET A 1 23.20 -11.87 -36.57
CA MET A 1 23.06 -13.34 -36.53
C MET A 1 23.63 -13.99 -37.79
N LEU A 2 24.95 -13.96 -37.96
CA LEU A 2 25.72 -14.81 -38.90
C LEU A 2 27.21 -14.86 -38.51
N ALA A 3 27.51 -14.51 -37.25
CA ALA A 3 28.84 -14.57 -36.65
C ALA A 3 28.86 -15.43 -35.36
N ALA A 4 27.81 -16.22 -35.13
CA ALA A 4 27.72 -17.17 -34.03
C ALA A 4 27.06 -18.43 -34.59
N GLY A 5 27.87 -19.47 -34.84
CA GLY A 5 27.47 -20.68 -35.55
C GLY A 5 26.41 -21.50 -34.81
N MET A 6 25.15 -21.31 -35.18
CA MET A 6 24.07 -22.25 -34.92
C MET A 6 23.47 -22.72 -36.24
N VAL A 7 23.44 -24.04 -36.42
CA VAL A 7 22.74 -24.74 -37.50
C VAL A 7 21.26 -24.80 -37.11
N VAL A 8 20.38 -24.33 -38.00
CA VAL A 8 18.92 -24.51 -37.86
C VAL A 8 18.45 -25.42 -38.98
N ALA A 9 17.81 -26.52 -38.59
CA ALA A 9 17.13 -27.45 -39.47
C ALA A 9 15.70 -26.96 -39.76
N GLY A 10 15.27 -27.10 -41.02
CA GLY A 10 13.88 -27.35 -41.38
C GLY A 10 12.97 -26.13 -41.57
N LEU A 11 12.99 -25.55 -42.78
CA LEU A 11 11.82 -24.91 -43.38
C LEU A 11 11.75 -25.38 -44.84
N GLN A 12 10.88 -26.37 -45.09
CA GLN A 12 10.41 -26.70 -46.43
C GLN A 12 9.17 -25.85 -46.72
N GLU A 13 9.26 -25.18 -47.86
CA GLU A 13 8.33 -24.19 -48.38
C GLU A 13 6.95 -24.75 -48.73
N GLY A 14 5.96 -23.85 -48.68
CA GLY A 14 4.65 -24.04 -49.27
C GLY A 14 4.65 -24.04 -50.80
N GLY A 15 3.58 -24.58 -51.36
CA GLY A 15 3.27 -24.57 -52.79
C GLY A 15 2.95 -23.17 -53.31
N ALA A 16 3.52 -22.87 -54.47
CA ALA A 16 3.52 -21.59 -55.17
C ALA A 16 2.32 -21.40 -56.13
N ALA A 17 1.99 -20.13 -56.40
CA ALA A 17 1.67 -19.59 -57.73
C ALA A 17 1.64 -18.04 -57.66
N GLU A 18 2.72 -17.36 -58.09
CA GLU A 18 2.85 -16.68 -59.41
C GLU A 18 1.98 -15.40 -59.59
N LYS A 19 2.51 -14.17 -59.56
CA LYS A 19 3.17 -13.40 -60.66
C LYS A 19 3.42 -11.97 -60.10
N LYS A 20 4.43 -11.15 -60.42
CA LYS A 20 5.37 -10.98 -61.54
C LYS A 20 6.62 -10.20 -61.06
N LYS A 21 7.74 -10.40 -61.77
CA LYS A 21 9.13 -9.96 -61.51
C LYS A 21 9.41 -8.47 -61.83
N LYS A 22 10.27 -7.85 -60.99
CA LYS A 22 11.55 -7.07 -61.19
C LYS A 22 11.76 -6.30 -62.52
N PRO A 23 12.63 -5.24 -62.65
CA PRO A 23 13.88 -4.99 -61.89
C PRO A 23 14.40 -3.52 -61.68
N VAL A 24 15.35 -3.40 -60.72
CA VAL A 24 16.68 -2.70 -60.74
C VAL A 24 16.84 -1.17 -61.02
N TYR A 25 17.40 -0.51 -59.99
CA TYR A 25 18.38 0.62 -59.84
C TYR A 25 18.60 1.72 -60.90
N GLY A 26 18.68 2.97 -60.39
CA GLY A 26 19.78 3.90 -60.73
C GLY A 26 19.44 5.39 -60.99
N ASN A 27 19.97 6.28 -60.12
CA ASN A 27 20.51 7.63 -60.35
C ASN A 27 19.76 8.80 -61.06
N LYS A 28 19.76 9.94 -60.33
CA LYS A 28 19.96 11.36 -60.73
C LYS A 28 19.03 12.07 -61.75
N LYS A 29 18.53 13.23 -61.25
CA LYS A 29 18.39 14.58 -61.86
C LYS A 29 17.24 14.88 -62.85
N LYS A 30 16.31 15.70 -62.33
CA LYS A 30 15.75 17.00 -62.81
C LYS A 30 15.73 17.32 -64.31
N GLN A 31 14.55 17.80 -64.76
CA GLN A 31 14.27 19.10 -65.44
C GLN A 31 12.73 19.13 -65.74
N GLN A 32 11.99 20.25 -65.82
CA GLN A 32 12.32 21.64 -66.15
C GLN A 32 11.11 22.58 -65.90
N GLN A 33 11.38 23.89 -66.09
CA GLN A 33 10.51 25.08 -66.22
C GLN A 33 10.46 25.94 -64.94
N GLN A 34 10.84 27.24 -64.93
CA GLN A 34 11.16 28.19 -66.00
C GLN A 34 12.06 29.33 -65.46
N GLN A 35 12.97 29.76 -66.34
CA GLN A 35 13.55 31.10 -66.61
C GLN A 35 14.13 32.03 -65.52
N GLN A 36 15.31 32.55 -65.91
CA GLN A 36 16.31 33.39 -65.26
C GLN A 36 15.89 34.87 -65.19
N GLN A 37 16.45 35.63 -64.22
CA GLN A 37 17.53 36.60 -64.46
C GLN A 37 18.08 37.20 -63.13
N LYS A 38 19.38 37.50 -63.14
CA LYS A 38 20.28 38.11 -62.12
C LYS A 38 20.83 39.44 -62.72
N PRO A 39 21.69 40.29 -62.10
CA PRO A 39 22.25 40.37 -60.72
C PRO A 39 22.35 41.83 -60.12
N LYS A 40 22.90 41.95 -58.89
CA LYS A 40 23.70 43.04 -58.20
C LYS A 40 23.95 44.40 -58.93
N GLU A 41 24.05 45.62 -58.36
CA GLU A 41 24.46 46.16 -57.03
C GLU A 41 24.18 47.71 -56.90
N THR A 42 23.81 48.24 -55.70
CA THR A 42 24.08 49.61 -55.08
C THR A 42 23.41 50.94 -55.59
N PRO A 43 23.52 52.14 -54.91
CA PRO A 43 22.78 52.63 -53.70
C PRO A 43 22.22 54.12 -53.72
N THR A 44 21.45 54.54 -52.67
CA THR A 44 21.11 55.95 -52.18
C THR A 44 20.17 56.86 -53.04
N PRO A 45 19.56 58.01 -52.57
CA PRO A 45 19.53 58.72 -51.26
C PRO A 45 18.11 59.24 -50.78
N ALA A 46 18.10 60.19 -49.82
CA ALA A 46 17.03 60.63 -48.91
C ALA A 46 16.14 61.85 -49.30
N ALA A 47 15.14 62.15 -48.41
CA ALA A 47 14.54 63.47 -47.99
C ALA A 47 13.11 63.86 -48.53
N PRO A 48 12.34 64.83 -47.92
CA PRO A 48 12.20 65.33 -46.52
C PRO A 48 10.71 65.50 -46.01
N ALA A 49 10.53 66.08 -44.79
CA ALA A 49 9.34 66.25 -43.89
C ALA A 49 8.34 67.42 -44.27
N PRO A 50 7.28 67.87 -43.48
CA PRO A 50 7.09 67.90 -42.00
C PRO A 50 5.65 67.71 -41.36
N GLU A 51 5.62 67.39 -40.04
CA GLU A 51 4.80 67.81 -38.84
C GLU A 51 3.28 68.20 -38.88
N PRO A 52 2.53 68.36 -37.73
CA PRO A 52 2.95 68.45 -36.31
C PRO A 52 2.10 67.71 -35.22
N GLU A 53 2.67 67.75 -34.00
CA GLU A 53 2.05 68.03 -32.68
C GLU A 53 1.65 66.94 -31.66
N VAL A 54 2.13 67.21 -30.42
CA VAL A 54 2.03 66.51 -29.13
C VAL A 54 0.92 67.20 -28.30
N PRO A 55 0.32 66.56 -27.27
CA PRO A 55 0.72 67.00 -25.92
C PRO A 55 0.73 65.91 -24.82
N LYS A 56 1.79 66.01 -24.01
CA LYS A 56 1.89 66.07 -22.53
C LYS A 56 0.96 65.27 -21.61
N ALA A 57 1.66 64.64 -20.66
CA ALA A 57 1.23 64.32 -19.31
C ALA A 57 0.97 65.58 -18.44
N GLU A 58 -0.01 65.47 -17.55
CA GLU A 58 -0.08 66.10 -16.23
C GLU A 58 -1.03 65.24 -15.38
N GLU A 59 -0.53 64.55 -14.36
CA GLU A 59 -1.14 64.57 -13.02
C GLU A 59 -0.16 64.05 -11.96
N LYS A 60 -0.39 64.54 -10.75
CA LYS A 60 0.59 64.83 -9.70
C LYS A 60 1.01 63.62 -8.85
N LYS A 61 2.22 63.76 -8.32
CA LYS A 61 2.74 63.27 -7.04
C LYS A 61 1.67 62.85 -6.03
N GLU A 62 1.84 61.67 -5.43
CA GLU A 62 2.01 61.51 -3.99
C GLU A 62 2.64 60.15 -3.67
N GLU A 63 3.50 60.16 -2.65
CA GLU A 63 4.19 59.02 -2.07
C GLU A 63 3.19 58.10 -1.34
N SER A 64 3.40 56.79 -1.41
CA SER A 64 3.02 55.86 -0.33
C SER A 64 3.82 54.57 -0.48
N GLU A 65 4.84 54.46 0.38
CA GLU A 65 5.25 53.19 0.96
C GLU A 65 4.07 52.66 1.77
N ASP A 66 3.67 51.40 1.57
CA ASP A 66 2.77 50.68 2.49
C ASP A 66 3.21 49.21 2.59
N ASP A 67 4.13 48.99 3.54
CA ASP A 67 3.89 48.20 4.75
C ASP A 67 2.68 47.23 4.69
N TRP A 68 2.93 45.93 4.45
CA TRP A 68 1.98 44.84 4.71
C TRP A 68 2.40 43.98 5.90
N ASP A 69 3.06 44.60 6.88
CA ASP A 69 3.31 44.04 8.21
C ASP A 69 2.31 44.66 9.21
N LYS A 70 1.02 44.29 9.08
CA LYS A 70 -0.05 44.45 10.11
C LYS A 70 -1.40 43.91 9.58
N SER A 71 -1.61 42.60 9.67
CA SER A 71 -2.97 42.06 9.79
C SER A 71 -3.05 40.73 10.55
N ASP A 72 -2.06 40.42 11.40
CA ASP A 72 -2.11 39.24 12.29
C ASP A 72 -2.56 39.56 13.72
N ASN A 73 -2.77 40.85 14.06
CA ASN A 73 -3.08 41.26 15.44
C ASN A 73 -4.58 41.51 15.72
N GLU A 74 -5.46 41.20 14.76
CA GLU A 74 -6.93 41.24 14.95
C GLU A 74 -7.59 39.84 14.96
N VAL A 75 -6.87 38.79 14.58
CA VAL A 75 -7.36 37.40 14.66
C VAL A 75 -7.15 36.81 16.06
N GLU A 76 -6.12 37.26 16.80
CA GLU A 76 -5.88 36.82 18.19
C GLU A 76 -6.77 37.52 19.24
N LYS A 77 -7.40 38.66 18.90
CA LYS A 77 -8.40 39.30 19.78
C LYS A 77 -9.82 38.76 19.57
N ALA A 78 -10.11 38.10 18.45
CA ALA A 78 -11.39 37.46 18.20
C ALA A 78 -11.47 36.04 18.80
N THR A 79 -10.34 35.33 18.93
CA THR A 79 -10.28 33.99 19.56
C THR A 79 -10.29 34.05 21.08
N ALA A 80 -9.77 35.12 21.70
CA ALA A 80 -9.82 35.32 23.15
C ALA A 80 -11.19 35.80 23.69
N ALA A 81 -12.13 36.16 22.82
CA ALA A 81 -13.49 36.61 23.20
C ALA A 81 -14.55 35.49 23.13
N VAL A 82 -14.25 34.36 22.48
CA VAL A 82 -15.17 33.22 22.34
C VAL A 82 -15.00 32.19 23.47
N GLU A 83 -13.90 32.25 24.23
CA GLU A 83 -13.63 31.34 25.35
C GLU A 83 -14.12 31.83 26.72
N LYS A 84 -14.84 32.95 26.79
CA LYS A 84 -15.40 33.52 28.04
C LYS A 84 -16.92 33.50 28.17
N LEU A 85 -17.64 32.83 27.27
CA LEU A 85 -19.10 32.73 27.29
C LEU A 85 -19.58 31.29 27.10
N LYS A 86 -19.18 30.40 28.01
CA LYS A 86 -19.83 29.09 28.23
C LYS A 86 -19.69 28.66 29.70
N VAL A 87 -20.43 29.32 30.59
CA VAL A 87 -20.90 28.77 31.88
C VAL A 87 -22.28 29.38 32.15
N GLU A 88 -23.23 28.55 32.59
CA GLU A 88 -24.66 28.82 32.93
C GLU A 88 -25.58 28.90 31.68
N GLU A 89 -26.64 28.11 31.46
CA GLU A 89 -27.66 27.46 32.32
C GLU A 89 -28.10 26.10 31.69
N SER A 90 -28.13 25.01 32.46
CA SER A 90 -29.30 24.31 33.03
C SER A 90 -30.10 23.39 32.07
N GLU A 91 -29.93 22.08 32.19
CA GLU A 91 -30.91 21.07 31.78
C GLU A 91 -31.27 20.21 33.00
N ASP A 92 -32.50 20.37 33.49
CA ASP A 92 -33.14 19.43 34.42
C ASP A 92 -33.97 18.40 33.62
N ASP A 93 -33.53 17.15 33.77
CA ASP A 93 -34.27 15.96 34.23
C ASP A 93 -35.59 15.56 33.56
N TRP A 94 -35.60 14.41 32.84
CA TRP A 94 -36.64 13.36 32.82
C TRP A 94 -36.01 12.07 32.24
N ASP A 95 -35.46 11.19 33.08
CA ASP A 95 -36.02 9.85 33.38
C ASP A 95 -35.05 9.03 34.27
N LYS A 96 -35.56 8.60 35.44
CA LYS A 96 -34.89 7.73 36.41
C LYS A 96 -35.27 6.28 36.19
N SER A 97 -34.31 5.36 36.22
CA SER A 97 -34.45 4.11 36.98
C SER A 97 -33.09 3.44 37.24
N ASP A 98 -32.93 3.05 38.50
CA ASP A 98 -32.09 2.00 39.08
C ASP A 98 -30.65 2.32 39.56
N GLU A 99 -30.44 1.90 40.81
CA GLU A 99 -29.54 2.36 41.86
C GLU A 99 -28.15 1.69 41.91
N GLU A 100 -27.15 2.51 42.27
CA GLU A 100 -25.99 2.30 43.20
C GLU A 100 -24.88 1.24 42.95
N PRO A 101 -23.67 1.40 43.53
CA PRO A 101 -22.74 2.53 43.38
C PRO A 101 -21.27 2.08 43.13
N ALA A 102 -20.44 2.97 42.58
CA ALA A 102 -18.97 2.83 42.54
C ALA A 102 -18.29 4.00 43.30
N PRO A 103 -17.15 3.77 43.98
CA PRO A 103 -16.61 4.68 44.99
C PRO A 103 -15.77 5.84 44.44
N GLU A 104 -15.71 6.91 45.24
CA GLU A 104 -15.01 8.19 45.00
C GLU A 104 -13.46 8.13 45.01
N PRO A 105 -12.79 9.12 44.39
CA PRO A 105 -11.33 9.23 44.30
C PRO A 105 -10.71 10.13 45.40
N VAL A 106 -9.46 9.83 45.76
CA VAL A 106 -8.69 10.55 46.80
C VAL A 106 -7.76 11.61 46.19
N LYS A 107 -7.72 12.78 46.84
CA LYS A 107 -7.00 14.01 46.48
C LYS A 107 -5.48 13.95 46.65
N ALA A 108 -4.82 14.82 45.88
CA ALA A 108 -3.40 15.17 45.90
C ALA A 108 -2.99 16.08 47.08
N SER A 109 -1.70 16.02 47.44
CA SER A 109 -0.96 17.08 48.15
C SER A 109 0.52 17.06 47.76
N ALA A 110 1.09 18.23 47.51
CA ALA A 110 2.52 18.51 47.26
C ALA A 110 3.00 19.56 48.32
N PRO A 111 4.20 20.17 48.22
CA PRO A 111 5.58 19.63 48.29
C PRO A 111 6.49 20.43 49.29
N VAL A 112 7.67 19.93 49.72
CA VAL A 112 8.73 20.79 50.30
C VAL A 112 10.18 20.26 50.06
N ALA A 113 10.98 21.14 49.44
CA ALA A 113 12.40 21.53 49.54
C ALA A 113 13.63 20.58 49.53
N LYS A 114 14.52 20.94 48.58
CA LYS A 114 16.00 21.02 48.54
C LYS A 114 16.80 20.75 49.84
N GLU A 115 17.92 20.02 49.69
CA GLU A 115 19.31 20.52 49.89
C GLU A 115 20.39 19.46 49.53
N THR A 116 21.48 19.94 48.92
CA THR A 116 22.85 19.36 48.80
C THR A 116 23.80 20.46 49.32
N PRO A 117 25.10 20.28 49.68
CA PRO A 117 26.05 19.22 49.26
C PRO A 117 27.09 18.78 50.34
N ALA A 118 27.99 17.82 50.02
CA ALA A 118 29.46 17.91 50.23
C ALA A 118 30.20 16.54 50.34
N SER A 119 31.26 16.44 49.52
CA SER A 119 32.57 15.75 49.65
C SER A 119 32.83 14.66 50.71
N ALA A 120 33.51 13.58 50.30
CA ALA A 120 34.93 13.34 50.62
C ALA A 120 35.48 12.05 49.98
N ALA A 121 36.76 12.11 49.63
CA ALA A 121 37.55 11.12 48.89
C ALA A 121 38.13 10.00 49.77
N LYS A 122 38.51 8.88 49.14
CA LYS A 122 39.80 8.20 49.39
C LYS A 122 40.22 7.28 48.24
N LYS A 123 41.40 7.57 47.68
CA LYS A 123 42.24 6.69 46.85
C LYS A 123 42.92 5.64 47.72
N VAL A 124 43.19 4.45 47.17
CA VAL A 124 44.50 3.79 47.26
C VAL A 124 44.74 3.01 45.95
N ALA A 125 45.90 3.24 45.35
CA ALA A 125 46.50 2.43 44.29
C ALA A 125 47.81 1.87 44.84
N GLU A 126 48.17 0.61 44.54
CA GLU A 126 49.53 0.23 44.13
C GLU A 126 49.63 -1.26 43.70
N LYS A 127 50.27 -1.46 42.55
CA LYS A 127 50.97 -2.66 42.04
C LYS A 127 52.46 -2.54 42.49
N PRO A 128 53.42 -3.40 42.08
CA PRO A 128 53.47 -4.84 41.75
C PRO A 128 54.69 -5.57 42.40
N ALA A 129 54.79 -6.91 42.29
CA ALA A 129 56.05 -7.66 42.03
C ALA A 129 55.82 -9.19 42.06
N GLU A 130 56.77 -9.91 41.49
CA GLU A 130 56.67 -11.17 40.74
C GLU A 130 57.61 -12.27 41.32
N LYS A 131 57.45 -13.50 40.81
CA LYS A 131 58.34 -14.70 40.82
C LYS A 131 58.09 -15.73 41.95
N ALA A 132 58.12 -17.05 41.73
CA ALA A 132 58.24 -17.91 40.55
C ALA A 132 58.00 -19.38 40.97
N ALA A 133 57.47 -20.24 40.08
CA ALA A 133 57.88 -21.66 39.91
C ALA A 133 57.06 -22.35 38.78
N ALA A 134 57.70 -22.40 37.61
CA ALA A 134 57.82 -23.43 36.55
C ALA A 134 56.83 -24.62 36.35
N PRO A 135 56.80 -25.18 35.12
CA PRO A 135 55.64 -25.82 34.48
C PRO A 135 55.80 -27.34 34.22
N ALA A 136 54.73 -28.00 33.78
CA ALA A 136 54.78 -29.36 33.25
C ALA A 136 54.16 -29.44 31.84
N ALA A 137 54.97 -29.91 30.90
CA ALA A 137 54.67 -30.42 29.56
C ALA A 137 55.84 -31.36 29.18
N PRO A 138 55.85 -32.11 28.06
CA PRO A 138 54.81 -32.82 27.32
C PRO A 138 55.18 -34.31 27.16
N ILE A 139 54.30 -35.18 26.63
CA ILE A 139 54.74 -36.48 26.06
C ILE A 139 54.03 -36.75 24.73
N GLN A 140 54.83 -36.78 23.66
CA GLN A 140 54.60 -37.56 22.44
C GLN A 140 55.59 -38.73 22.44
N THR A 141 55.18 -39.90 21.97
CA THR A 141 56.06 -40.85 21.24
C THR A 141 55.22 -41.81 20.38
N GLN A 142 55.56 -41.88 19.09
CA GLN A 142 55.45 -43.08 18.22
C GLN A 142 56.87 -43.72 18.14
N PRO A 143 57.20 -44.76 17.32
CA PRO A 143 56.44 -45.84 16.66
C PRO A 143 57.08 -47.25 16.86
N ALA A 144 56.43 -48.33 16.41
CA ALA A 144 57.13 -49.57 16.02
C ALA A 144 56.32 -50.45 15.03
N SER A 145 57.04 -50.96 14.03
CA SER A 145 56.63 -51.73 12.85
C SER A 145 56.76 -53.26 13.01
N ARG A 146 56.06 -54.06 12.17
CA ARG A 146 56.63 -54.98 11.13
C ARG A 146 55.91 -56.35 10.99
N ALA A 147 55.70 -56.73 9.70
CA ALA A 147 55.75 -58.07 9.07
C ALA A 147 54.44 -58.71 8.50
N ALA A 148 54.51 -59.06 7.20
CA ALA A 148 53.54 -59.72 6.28
C ALA A 148 53.76 -61.28 6.25
N PRO A 149 53.39 -62.14 5.23
CA PRO A 149 52.62 -61.98 3.95
C PRO A 149 51.68 -63.17 3.45
N VAL A 150 50.72 -62.87 2.53
CA VAL A 150 50.38 -63.41 1.13
C VAL A 150 50.26 -64.96 0.92
N PRO A 151 49.36 -65.58 0.07
CA PRO A 151 49.05 -65.17 -1.33
C PRO A 151 47.67 -65.41 -2.00
N ALA A 152 47.38 -64.49 -2.95
CA ALA A 152 46.87 -64.57 -4.32
C ALA A 152 46.06 -65.78 -4.87
N LYS A 153 45.01 -65.48 -5.65
CA LYS A 153 44.97 -65.71 -7.11
C LYS A 153 43.89 -64.88 -7.83
N ALA A 154 44.28 -64.35 -8.97
CA ALA A 154 43.46 -63.62 -9.95
C ALA A 154 43.01 -64.57 -11.08
N ASN A 155 41.89 -64.25 -11.76
CA ASN A 155 41.86 -64.12 -13.23
C ASN A 155 40.50 -63.66 -13.78
N GLY A 156 40.55 -62.81 -14.82
CA GLY A 156 39.80 -63.04 -16.06
C GLY A 156 38.46 -62.31 -16.30
N LYS A 157 38.55 -61.09 -16.85
CA LYS A 157 37.58 -60.41 -17.75
C LYS A 157 37.34 -61.24 -19.06
N PRO A 158 36.55 -60.80 -20.07
CA PRO A 158 35.33 -59.96 -20.15
C PRO A 158 34.27 -60.48 -21.19
N THR A 159 33.27 -59.63 -21.47
CA THR A 159 32.62 -59.33 -22.77
C THR A 159 31.27 -59.94 -23.20
N SER A 160 30.49 -58.98 -23.73
CA SER A 160 29.60 -58.99 -24.90
C SER A 160 28.13 -59.36 -24.75
N ALA A 161 27.33 -58.29 -24.83
CA ALA A 161 26.44 -58.00 -25.96
C ALA A 161 25.08 -58.70 -26.04
N ALA A 162 24.07 -57.83 -25.94
CA ALA A 162 23.05 -57.57 -26.96
C ALA A 162 21.86 -58.52 -27.10
N ALA A 163 20.79 -57.85 -27.54
CA ALA A 163 19.63 -58.34 -28.26
C ALA A 163 18.47 -58.86 -27.39
N GLU A 164 17.54 -57.92 -27.21
CA GLU A 164 16.24 -57.95 -27.89
C GLU A 164 15.22 -59.02 -27.49
N GLU A 165 14.09 -58.42 -27.11
CA GLU A 165 12.76 -58.67 -27.68
C GLU A 165 11.88 -59.78 -27.12
N SER A 166 10.67 -59.28 -26.86
CA SER A 166 9.39 -59.84 -27.24
C SER A 166 8.71 -60.73 -26.22
N SER A 167 7.69 -60.11 -25.64
CA SER A 167 6.30 -60.56 -25.69
C SER A 167 6.03 -62.04 -25.44
N SER A 168 5.23 -62.30 -24.43
CA SER A 168 3.86 -62.72 -24.73
C SER A 168 3.03 -62.64 -23.45
N GLU A 169 1.95 -61.89 -23.57
CA GLU A 169 0.72 -62.05 -22.81
C GLU A 169 0.34 -63.54 -22.73
N GLU A 170 -0.20 -63.99 -21.60
CA GLU A 170 -1.55 -64.54 -21.61
C GLU A 170 -2.13 -64.64 -20.20
N GLU A 171 -3.29 -64.01 -20.10
CA GLU A 171 -4.42 -64.20 -19.19
C GLU A 171 -4.72 -65.67 -18.85
N GLY A 172 -5.30 -65.93 -17.68
CA GLY A 172 -5.93 -67.24 -17.47
C GLY A 172 -6.28 -67.70 -16.06
N SER A 173 -7.05 -66.89 -15.33
CA SER A 173 -8.29 -67.26 -14.61
C SER A 173 -8.41 -68.56 -13.78
N SER A 174 -8.94 -68.37 -12.54
CA SER A 174 -9.82 -69.28 -11.76
C SER A 174 -9.11 -70.45 -11.05
N SER A 175 -9.36 -70.83 -9.79
CA SER A 175 -10.54 -70.69 -8.89
C SER A 175 -10.16 -71.10 -7.45
N GLU A 176 -10.68 -70.37 -6.45
CA GLU A 176 -11.31 -70.83 -5.20
C GLU A 176 -10.53 -71.64 -4.12
N GLU A 177 -10.30 -70.92 -3.02
CA GLU A 177 -10.54 -71.24 -1.59
C GLU A 177 -9.78 -72.40 -0.92
N GLU A 178 -8.99 -72.09 0.11
CA GLU A 178 -9.40 -72.28 1.52
C GLU A 178 -8.52 -71.45 2.50
N SER A 179 -9.20 -70.59 3.26
CA SER A 179 -9.05 -70.31 4.69
C SER A 179 -7.69 -70.59 5.38
N SER A 180 -7.02 -69.50 5.76
CA SER A 180 -6.46 -69.36 7.12
C SER A 180 -6.27 -67.88 7.44
N ASP A 181 -7.11 -67.38 8.33
CA ASP A 181 -6.97 -66.09 9.01
C ASP A 181 -5.60 -66.01 9.73
N GLU A 182 -4.87 -64.92 9.50
CA GLU A 182 -3.89 -64.36 10.44
C GLU A 182 -3.57 -62.91 10.00
N ASP A 183 -4.37 -61.99 10.53
CA ASP A 183 -4.12 -60.58 10.83
C ASP A 183 -3.16 -59.81 9.89
N SER A 184 -3.74 -59.15 8.88
CA SER A 184 -3.16 -57.95 8.30
C SER A 184 -4.12 -56.81 8.61
N ASP A 185 -3.76 -56.00 9.60
CA ASP A 185 -4.38 -54.72 9.90
C ASP A 185 -4.36 -53.85 8.63
N GLU A 186 -5.47 -53.84 7.90
CA GLU A 186 -5.81 -52.72 7.02
C GLU A 186 -6.23 -51.57 7.95
N ASP A 187 -5.24 -50.77 8.37
CA ASP A 187 -5.47 -49.48 9.02
C ASP A 187 -6.20 -48.55 8.04
N SER A 188 -7.53 -48.66 8.01
CA SER A 188 -8.39 -47.57 7.55
C SER A 188 -8.39 -46.53 8.68
N ASP A 189 -7.47 -45.57 8.59
CA ASP A 189 -7.40 -44.40 9.47
C ASP A 189 -8.67 -43.52 9.32
N GLU A 190 -9.79 -43.96 9.89
CA GLU A 190 -10.85 -43.06 10.35
C GLU A 190 -10.56 -42.77 11.84
N ASP A 191 -9.46 -42.05 12.09
CA ASP A 191 -9.20 -41.45 13.40
C ASP A 191 -10.45 -40.65 13.80
N SER A 192 -10.99 -40.90 15.00
CA SER A 192 -12.08 -40.07 15.53
C SER A 192 -11.64 -38.60 15.62
N ASP A 193 -12.54 -37.65 15.33
CA ASP A 193 -12.23 -36.20 15.36
C ASP A 193 -11.55 -35.76 16.67
N ASP A 194 -11.89 -36.42 17.79
CA ASP A 194 -11.31 -36.19 19.11
C ASP A 194 -9.84 -36.64 19.22
N GLU A 195 -9.47 -37.74 18.58
CA GLU A 195 -8.10 -38.25 18.57
C GLU A 195 -7.19 -37.38 17.71
N LEU A 196 -7.68 -36.95 16.55
CA LEU A 196 -6.95 -36.04 15.66
C LEU A 196 -6.76 -34.67 16.32
N ALA A 197 -7.76 -34.15 17.04
CA ALA A 197 -7.63 -32.96 17.86
C ALA A 197 -6.60 -33.12 19.00
N ALA A 198 -6.55 -34.29 19.65
CA ALA A 198 -5.57 -34.58 20.69
C ALA A 198 -4.13 -34.68 20.14
N ARG A 199 -3.94 -35.31 18.98
CA ARG A 199 -2.65 -35.38 18.27
C ARG A 199 -2.15 -33.98 17.89
N LYS A 200 -3.02 -33.15 17.31
CA LYS A 200 -2.75 -31.74 17.02
C LYS A 200 -2.36 -30.93 18.26
N ALA A 201 -3.08 -31.08 19.36
CA ALA A 201 -2.77 -30.36 20.59
C ALA A 201 -1.39 -30.70 21.15
N ARG A 202 -0.99 -31.98 21.06
CA ARG A 202 0.37 -32.43 21.44
C ARG A 202 1.43 -31.87 20.50
N ALA A 203 1.17 -31.86 19.19
CA ALA A 203 2.09 -31.25 18.21
C ALA A 203 2.29 -29.76 18.48
N LEU A 204 1.21 -29.02 18.75
CA LEU A 204 1.27 -27.60 19.13
C LEU A 204 2.09 -27.35 20.39
N GLN A 205 1.95 -28.19 21.41
CA GLN A 205 2.77 -28.12 22.62
C GLN A 205 4.25 -28.36 22.32
N LYS A 206 4.59 -29.39 21.55
CA LYS A 206 5.98 -29.66 21.13
C LYS A 206 6.59 -28.49 20.35
N ILE A 207 5.82 -27.91 19.42
CA ILE A 207 6.25 -26.73 18.64
C ILE A 207 6.51 -25.55 19.58
N GLN A 208 5.60 -25.30 20.52
CA GLN A 208 5.73 -24.21 21.48
C GLN A 208 6.94 -24.41 22.42
N GLU A 209 7.14 -25.60 22.96
CA GLU A 209 8.31 -25.93 23.79
C GLU A 209 9.62 -25.75 23.01
N ARG A 210 9.67 -26.20 21.75
CA ARG A 210 10.83 -26.02 20.86
C ARG A 210 11.11 -24.53 20.61
N ARG A 211 10.06 -23.75 20.40
CA ARG A 211 10.12 -22.29 20.21
C ARG A 211 10.62 -21.58 21.46
N GLU A 212 10.11 -21.94 22.63
CA GLU A 212 10.55 -21.37 23.91
C GLU A 212 12.01 -21.73 24.22
N ALA A 213 12.40 -22.98 23.97
CA ALA A 213 13.79 -23.41 24.10
C ALA A 213 14.72 -22.64 23.13
N ALA A 214 14.29 -22.44 21.89
CA ALA A 214 15.03 -21.65 20.90
C ALA A 214 15.13 -20.17 21.30
N GLN A 215 14.09 -19.61 21.91
CA GLN A 215 14.11 -18.24 22.43
C GLN A 215 15.01 -18.09 23.66
N ALA A 216 15.04 -19.09 24.55
CA ALA A 216 15.93 -19.11 25.72
C ALA A 216 17.40 -19.29 25.32
N ALA A 217 17.68 -19.97 24.21
CA ALA A 217 19.03 -20.17 23.67
C ALA A 217 19.59 -18.97 22.90
N LYS A 218 18.85 -17.86 22.79
CA LYS A 218 19.33 -16.63 22.14
C LYS A 218 20.59 -16.11 22.80
N SER A 219 21.63 -15.90 22.01
CA SER A 219 22.90 -15.34 22.45
C SER A 219 23.19 -14.04 21.71
N SER A 220 23.76 -13.06 22.40
CA SER A 220 24.28 -11.83 21.79
C SER A 220 25.49 -12.05 20.91
N ASP A 221 26.13 -13.22 21.01
CA ASP A 221 27.37 -13.54 20.31
C ASP A 221 27.12 -14.25 18.96
N ASP A 222 25.95 -14.87 18.76
CA ASP A 222 25.53 -15.47 17.47
C ASP A 222 24.49 -14.57 16.79
N LEU A 223 24.99 -13.66 15.96
CA LEU A 223 24.15 -12.73 15.18
C LEU A 223 23.90 -13.29 13.77
N ARG A 224 22.67 -13.18 13.29
CA ARG A 224 22.32 -13.41 11.90
C ARG A 224 22.62 -12.19 11.03
N SER A 225 22.70 -12.38 9.72
CA SER A 225 22.81 -11.27 8.78
C SER A 225 21.55 -10.39 8.79
N PRO A 226 21.67 -9.07 8.96
CA PRO A 226 20.54 -8.16 8.76
C PRO A 226 20.02 -8.24 7.33
N ILE A 227 18.70 -8.14 7.21
CA ILE A 227 17.98 -8.07 5.94
C ILE A 227 17.68 -6.60 5.65
N CYS A 228 18.16 -6.11 4.51
CA CYS A 228 18.06 -4.72 4.12
C CYS A 228 17.33 -4.58 2.78
N CYS A 229 16.30 -3.73 2.68
CA CYS A 229 15.67 -3.42 1.40
C CYS A 229 16.18 -2.10 0.84
N ILE A 230 16.29 -2.00 -0.48
CA ILE A 230 16.53 -0.73 -1.17
C ILE A 230 15.25 -0.25 -1.83
N LEU A 231 14.85 1.00 -1.53
CA LEU A 231 13.63 1.67 -2.00
C LEU A 231 13.99 3.01 -2.66
N GLY A 232 13.06 3.62 -3.40
CA GLY A 232 13.27 4.91 -4.08
C GLY A 232 12.59 5.00 -5.46
N HIS A 233 12.51 6.21 -6.02
CA HIS A 233 11.88 6.49 -7.31
C HIS A 233 12.58 5.81 -8.51
N VAL A 234 11.92 5.76 -9.67
CA VAL A 234 12.52 5.32 -10.94
C VAL A 234 13.77 6.16 -11.23
N ASP A 235 14.79 5.57 -11.84
CA ASP A 235 16.05 6.25 -12.22
C ASP A 235 16.86 6.91 -11.08
N THR A 236 16.45 6.84 -9.82
CA THR A 236 17.26 7.28 -8.67
C THR A 236 18.56 6.49 -8.51
N GLY A 237 18.66 5.31 -9.16
CA GLY A 237 19.89 4.53 -9.25
C GLY A 237 20.01 3.39 -8.23
N LYS A 238 18.90 2.86 -7.70
CA LYS A 238 18.86 1.71 -6.77
C LYS A 238 19.67 0.50 -7.24
N THR A 239 19.32 -0.06 -8.40
CA THR A 239 20.01 -1.24 -8.95
C THR A 239 21.44 -0.91 -9.35
N LYS A 240 21.72 0.32 -9.83
CA LYS A 240 23.10 0.75 -10.14
C LYS A 240 23.97 0.83 -8.89
N LEU A 241 23.41 1.31 -7.78
CA LEU A 241 24.07 1.37 -6.48
C LEU A 241 24.44 -0.05 -6.03
N LEU A 242 23.50 -0.99 -6.14
CA LEU A 242 23.75 -2.40 -5.84
C LEU A 242 24.77 -3.04 -6.77
N ASP A 243 24.70 -2.76 -8.06
CA ASP A 243 25.66 -3.22 -9.06
C ASP A 243 27.08 -2.76 -8.73
N LYS A 244 27.23 -1.51 -8.28
CA LYS A 244 28.52 -0.99 -7.83
C LYS A 244 29.02 -1.71 -6.56
N ILE A 245 28.12 -2.06 -5.65
CA ILE A 245 28.47 -2.88 -4.48
C ILE A 245 28.77 -4.32 -4.90
N ARG A 246 28.11 -4.89 -5.91
CA ARG A 246 28.41 -6.26 -6.40
C ARG A 246 29.66 -6.34 -7.27
N GLN A 247 30.10 -5.23 -7.85
CA GLN A 247 31.04 -5.19 -8.98
C GLN A 247 30.52 -5.96 -10.21
N THR A 248 29.20 -5.91 -10.43
CA THR A 248 28.50 -6.54 -11.57
C THR A 248 27.69 -5.49 -12.33
N SER A 249 27.20 -5.80 -13.54
CA SER A 249 26.24 -4.96 -14.28
C SER A 249 24.96 -5.74 -14.53
N VAL A 250 24.10 -5.84 -13.51
CA VAL A 250 22.80 -6.51 -13.63
C VAL A 250 21.81 -5.64 -14.40
N GLN A 251 21.86 -4.32 -14.21
CA GLN A 251 20.96 -3.38 -14.87
C GLN A 251 20.97 -3.50 -16.41
N GLU A 252 22.12 -3.80 -17.01
CA GLU A 252 22.25 -3.98 -18.46
C GLU A 252 21.56 -5.25 -18.99
N GLY A 253 21.35 -6.24 -18.12
CA GLY A 253 20.68 -7.50 -18.45
C GLY A 253 19.16 -7.46 -18.33
N GLU A 254 18.59 -6.40 -17.73
CA GLU A 254 17.15 -6.24 -17.56
C GLU A 254 16.50 -5.57 -18.78
N ALA A 255 15.34 -6.08 -19.20
CA ALA A 255 14.60 -5.52 -20.32
C ALA A 255 14.21 -4.05 -20.03
N GLY A 256 14.66 -3.15 -20.90
CA GLY A 256 14.43 -1.71 -20.75
C GLY A 256 15.30 -1.03 -19.68
N GLY A 257 16.30 -1.72 -19.12
CA GLY A 257 17.19 -1.16 -18.09
C GLY A 257 16.52 -0.87 -16.74
N ILE A 258 15.33 -1.45 -16.52
CA ILE A 258 14.51 -1.28 -15.33
C ILE A 258 14.37 -2.59 -14.54
N THR A 259 14.42 -2.45 -13.23
CA THR A 259 14.14 -3.51 -12.25
C THR A 259 12.68 -3.92 -12.33
N GLN A 260 12.39 -5.18 -12.67
CA GLN A 260 11.01 -5.70 -12.75
C GLN A 260 10.71 -6.81 -11.74
N GLN A 261 11.74 -7.50 -11.25
CA GLN A 261 11.61 -8.62 -10.31
C GLN A 261 12.32 -8.30 -9.01
N ILE A 262 11.83 -8.84 -7.89
CA ILE A 262 12.56 -8.73 -6.62
C ILE A 262 13.84 -9.57 -6.68
N GLY A 263 14.95 -8.97 -6.26
CA GLY A 263 16.25 -9.63 -6.19
C GLY A 263 16.72 -9.73 -4.75
N ALA A 264 17.48 -10.77 -4.42
CA ALA A 264 18.22 -10.84 -3.16
C ALA A 264 19.70 -11.08 -3.46
N THR A 265 20.56 -10.30 -2.82
CA THR A 265 22.02 -10.42 -2.91
C THR A 265 22.60 -10.54 -1.50
N PHE A 266 23.38 -11.60 -1.26
CA PHE A 266 24.11 -11.77 -0.01
C PHE A 266 25.53 -11.22 -0.13
N PHE A 267 25.87 -10.27 0.74
CA PHE A 267 27.22 -9.72 0.88
C PHE A 267 27.90 -10.35 2.10
N PRO A 268 28.94 -11.18 1.91
CA PRO A 268 29.64 -11.77 3.04
C PRO A 268 30.42 -10.69 3.81
N ARG A 269 30.68 -10.96 5.09
CA ARG A 269 31.47 -10.08 5.96
C ARG A 269 32.78 -9.60 5.32
N SER A 270 33.53 -10.49 4.68
CA SER A 270 34.81 -10.15 4.04
C SER A 270 34.66 -9.07 2.96
N ALA A 271 33.59 -9.13 2.15
CA ALA A 271 33.32 -8.14 1.12
C ALA A 271 32.92 -6.77 1.71
N ILE A 272 32.26 -6.77 2.88
CA ILE A 272 31.91 -5.53 3.59
C ILE A 272 33.17 -4.88 4.19
N GLU A 273 34.03 -5.68 4.82
CA GLU A 273 35.30 -5.21 5.39
C GLU A 273 36.21 -4.61 4.30
N GLU A 274 36.38 -5.30 3.16
CA GLU A 274 37.15 -4.80 2.01
C GLU A 274 36.60 -3.46 1.48
N LYS A 275 35.27 -3.36 1.30
CA LYS A 275 34.64 -2.14 0.77
C LYS A 275 34.67 -0.96 1.74
N THR A 276 34.79 -1.22 3.03
CA THR A 276 34.78 -0.18 4.07
C THR A 276 36.17 0.20 4.57
N GLU A 277 37.23 -0.45 4.08
CA GLU A 277 38.62 -0.19 4.46
C GLU A 277 39.02 1.29 4.32
N VAL A 278 38.57 1.95 3.26
CA VAL A 278 38.88 3.37 2.98
C VAL A 278 38.33 4.34 4.05
N VAL A 279 37.24 3.99 4.73
CA VAL A 279 36.62 4.80 5.80
C VAL A 279 36.93 4.26 7.20
N ASN A 280 37.37 3.00 7.31
CA ASN A 280 37.71 2.31 8.56
C ASN A 280 39.18 1.86 8.55
N LYS A 281 40.09 2.79 8.24
CA LYS A 281 41.52 2.52 7.98
C LYS A 281 42.25 1.79 9.13
N ASP A 282 41.79 1.99 10.37
CA ASP A 282 42.38 1.37 11.56
C ASP A 282 41.62 0.12 12.05
N HIS A 283 40.59 -0.32 11.32
CA HIS A 283 39.61 -1.31 11.79
C HIS A 283 39.05 -0.99 13.19
N ALA A 284 38.96 0.31 13.52
CA ALA A 284 38.50 0.79 14.81
C ALA A 284 37.08 0.29 15.12
N TYR A 285 36.26 0.12 14.07
CA TYR A 285 34.96 -0.53 14.18
C TYR A 285 35.03 -1.98 13.72
N LYS A 286 34.75 -2.92 14.64
CA LYS A 286 34.72 -4.36 14.35
C LYS A 286 33.35 -4.76 13.80
N VAL A 287 33.33 -5.27 12.58
CA VAL A 287 32.15 -5.94 12.01
C VAL A 287 31.95 -7.26 12.77
N GLN A 288 30.79 -7.48 13.36
CA GLN A 288 30.42 -8.70 14.11
C GLN A 288 29.39 -9.54 13.34
N ILE A 289 28.58 -8.89 12.51
CA ILE A 289 27.59 -9.58 11.67
C ILE A 289 28.27 -10.50 10.62
N PRO A 290 27.66 -11.65 10.28
CA PRO A 290 28.24 -12.60 9.31
C PRO A 290 28.19 -12.11 7.86
N GLY A 291 27.35 -11.11 7.57
CA GLY A 291 27.14 -10.53 6.25
C GLY A 291 25.90 -9.65 6.23
N LEU A 292 25.53 -9.15 5.06
CA LEU A 292 24.37 -8.30 4.82
C LEU A 292 23.55 -8.87 3.66
N LEU A 293 22.28 -9.19 3.89
CA LEU A 293 21.36 -9.59 2.82
C LEU A 293 20.64 -8.36 2.32
N ILE A 294 20.82 -7.99 1.04
CA ILE A 294 20.12 -6.86 0.43
C ILE A 294 19.05 -7.36 -0.53
N ILE A 295 17.83 -6.89 -0.35
CA ILE A 295 16.68 -7.07 -1.23
C ILE A 295 16.60 -5.87 -2.17
N ASP A 296 16.80 -6.11 -3.47
CA ASP A 296 16.60 -5.11 -4.52
C ASP A 296 15.11 -5.07 -4.88
N THR A 297 14.49 -3.91 -4.70
CA THR A 297 13.07 -3.71 -5.04
C THR A 297 12.92 -2.80 -6.26
N PRO A 298 11.94 -3.07 -7.12
CA PRO A 298 11.70 -2.28 -8.31
C PRO A 298 11.16 -0.88 -8.03
N GLY A 299 11.62 0.08 -8.83
CA GLY A 299 11.27 1.49 -8.69
C GLY A 299 10.01 1.94 -9.40
N HIS A 300 9.57 1.20 -10.42
CA HIS A 300 8.42 1.60 -11.22
C HIS A 300 7.13 1.48 -10.41
N GLU A 301 6.23 2.44 -10.58
CA GLU A 301 4.96 2.53 -9.87
C GLU A 301 4.20 1.19 -9.85
N SER A 302 4.13 0.56 -11.01
CA SER A 302 3.54 -0.77 -11.27
C SER A 302 4.03 -1.92 -10.40
N PHE A 303 5.04 -1.74 -9.56
CA PHE A 303 5.58 -2.79 -8.69
C PHE A 303 5.47 -2.48 -7.19
N THR A 304 4.46 -1.70 -6.78
CA THR A 304 4.17 -1.38 -5.37
C THR A 304 4.14 -2.63 -4.47
N ASN A 305 3.62 -3.75 -4.95
CA ASN A 305 3.56 -4.99 -4.18
C ASN A 305 4.93 -5.56 -3.82
N LEU A 306 5.89 -5.45 -4.72
CA LEU A 306 7.26 -5.88 -4.46
C LEU A 306 7.96 -4.97 -3.45
N ARG A 307 7.65 -3.67 -3.47
CA ARG A 307 8.14 -2.70 -2.46
C ARG A 307 7.55 -2.98 -1.08
N SER A 308 6.24 -3.19 -1.00
CA SER A 308 5.54 -3.53 0.25
C SER A 308 6.09 -4.84 0.85
N ARG A 309 6.22 -5.89 0.02
CA ARG A 309 6.79 -7.17 0.45
C ARG A 309 8.23 -7.02 0.93
N GLY A 310 9.08 -6.37 0.15
CA GLY A 310 10.47 -6.11 0.52
C GLY A 310 10.56 -5.36 1.84
N SER A 311 9.79 -4.29 2.02
CA SER A 311 9.79 -3.48 3.24
C SER A 311 9.34 -4.26 4.48
N SER A 312 8.33 -5.14 4.35
CA SER A 312 7.80 -5.92 5.48
C SER A 312 8.78 -6.94 6.05
N LEU A 313 9.68 -7.47 5.20
CA LEU A 313 10.64 -8.50 5.58
C LEU A 313 11.96 -7.94 6.13
N CYS A 314 12.20 -6.65 5.95
CA CYS A 314 13.49 -6.06 6.22
C CYS A 314 13.61 -5.55 7.65
N ASN A 315 14.81 -5.69 8.21
CA ASN A 315 15.17 -5.08 9.47
C ASN A 315 15.41 -3.58 9.27
N ILE A 316 16.08 -3.21 8.18
CA ILE A 316 16.49 -1.83 7.87
C ILE A 316 16.29 -1.54 6.38
N ALA A 317 16.09 -0.29 5.99
CA ALA A 317 15.98 0.09 4.59
C ALA A 317 17.00 1.16 4.17
N ILE A 318 17.32 1.18 2.87
CA ILE A 318 18.03 2.26 2.20
C ILE A 318 17.04 2.93 1.25
N LEU A 319 16.69 4.18 1.53
CA LEU A 319 15.90 5.00 0.62
C LEU A 319 16.85 5.78 -0.29
N VAL A 320 16.86 5.46 -1.58
CA VAL A 320 17.69 6.15 -2.56
C VAL A 320 16.93 7.36 -3.11
N VAL A 321 17.55 8.53 -2.96
CA VAL A 321 17.01 9.81 -3.40
C VAL A 321 18.02 10.45 -4.33
N ASP A 322 17.58 10.95 -5.48
CA ASP A 322 18.43 11.69 -6.38
C ASP A 322 18.65 13.10 -5.82
N ILE A 323 19.90 13.49 -5.53
CA ILE A 323 20.23 14.82 -5.01
C ILE A 323 19.86 15.95 -6.00
N THR A 324 19.65 15.61 -7.28
CA THR A 324 19.28 16.57 -8.31
C THR A 324 17.78 16.83 -8.41
N HIS A 325 16.95 15.83 -8.13
CA HIS A 325 15.49 15.93 -8.24
C HIS A 325 14.78 16.02 -6.88
N GLY A 326 15.40 15.57 -5.80
CA GLY A 326 14.80 15.57 -4.46
C GLY A 326 13.75 14.46 -4.29
N LEU A 327 12.69 14.73 -3.53
CA LEU A 327 11.64 13.76 -3.23
C LEU A 327 10.61 13.71 -4.36
N GLU A 328 10.51 12.56 -5.00
CA GLU A 328 9.56 12.26 -6.08
C GLU A 328 8.40 11.38 -5.55
N PRO A 329 7.28 11.23 -6.30
CA PRO A 329 6.07 10.57 -5.79
C PRO A 329 6.29 9.15 -5.23
N GLN A 330 7.08 8.32 -5.92
CA GLN A 330 7.40 6.94 -5.49
C GLN A 330 8.37 6.91 -4.30
N THR A 331 9.17 7.95 -4.12
CA THR A 331 9.98 8.15 -2.90
C THR A 331 9.07 8.44 -1.71
N ILE A 332 8.05 9.28 -1.89
CA ILE A 332 7.03 9.57 -0.86
C ILE A 332 6.20 8.33 -0.54
N GLU A 333 5.80 7.57 -1.57
CA GLU A 333 5.13 6.27 -1.39
C GLU A 333 6.00 5.31 -0.56
N SER A 334 7.29 5.19 -0.90
CA SER A 334 8.24 4.37 -0.15
C SER A 334 8.40 4.83 1.30
N LEU A 335 8.41 6.14 1.56
CA LEU A 335 8.42 6.69 2.92
C LEU A 335 7.18 6.29 3.71
N ASN A 336 6.00 6.31 3.08
CA ASN A 336 4.76 5.89 3.73
C ASN A 336 4.78 4.39 4.06
N LEU A 337 5.28 3.54 3.16
CA LEU A 337 5.47 2.12 3.44
C LEU A 337 6.41 1.88 4.64
N LEU A 338 7.54 2.59 4.69
CA LEU A 338 8.50 2.48 5.80
C LEU A 338 7.91 2.95 7.14
N ARG A 339 7.07 3.99 7.12
CA ARG A 339 6.35 4.46 8.33
C ARG A 339 5.31 3.46 8.81
N GLN A 340 4.54 2.88 7.89
CA GLN A 340 3.55 1.85 8.20
C GLN A 340 4.23 0.61 8.82
N GLY A 341 5.35 0.17 8.23
CA GLY A 341 6.15 -0.95 8.74
C GLY A 341 7.00 -0.63 9.97
N ARG A 342 7.09 0.64 10.39
CA ARG A 342 8.01 1.13 11.43
C ARG A 342 9.46 0.68 11.20
N THR A 343 9.86 0.56 9.93
CA THR A 343 11.17 0.06 9.54
C THR A 343 12.20 1.20 9.62
N PRO A 344 13.26 1.08 10.43
CA PRO A 344 14.36 2.04 10.42
C PRO A 344 15.00 2.14 9.03
N PHE A 345 15.42 3.34 8.63
CA PHE A 345 16.04 3.51 7.32
C PHE A 345 17.08 4.62 7.30
N ILE A 346 18.00 4.53 6.35
CA ILE A 346 18.93 5.59 5.98
C ILE A 346 18.59 6.09 4.57
N VAL A 347 19.02 7.29 4.24
CA VAL A 347 18.82 7.86 2.90
C VAL A 347 20.14 7.92 2.17
N ALA A 348 20.23 7.26 1.03
CA ALA A 348 21.34 7.42 0.10
C ALA A 348 21.01 8.57 -0.86
N LEU A 349 21.65 9.73 -0.67
CA LEU A 349 21.56 10.86 -1.60
C LEU A 349 22.47 10.60 -2.79
N ASN A 350 21.92 9.97 -3.82
CA ASN A 350 22.66 9.47 -4.96
C ASN A 350 22.87 10.57 -6.03
N LYS A 351 23.79 10.29 -6.96
CA LYS A 351 24.16 11.12 -8.12
C LYS A 351 24.89 12.42 -7.79
N ILE A 352 25.71 12.43 -6.73
CA ILE A 352 26.58 13.59 -6.42
C ILE A 352 27.55 13.90 -7.57
N ASP A 353 27.91 12.90 -8.38
CA ASP A 353 28.75 13.03 -9.56
C ASP A 353 28.15 13.91 -10.67
N ARG A 354 26.84 14.21 -10.61
CA ARG A 354 26.16 15.06 -11.61
C ARG A 354 26.20 16.55 -11.28
N MET A 355 26.76 16.95 -10.14
CA MET A 355 26.92 18.36 -9.82
C MET A 355 27.95 19.00 -10.76
N TYR A 356 27.69 20.23 -11.18
CA TYR A 356 28.53 20.88 -12.17
C TYR A 356 29.91 21.19 -11.57
N GLY A 357 30.96 20.70 -12.22
CA GLY A 357 32.33 20.84 -11.74
C GLY A 357 32.73 19.87 -10.63
N TRP A 358 31.93 18.82 -10.36
CA TRP A 358 32.31 17.75 -9.45
C TRP A 358 33.51 16.95 -9.98
N GLU A 359 34.57 16.86 -9.19
CA GLU A 359 35.76 16.07 -9.50
C GLU A 359 35.68 14.70 -8.82
N ALA A 360 35.39 13.66 -9.60
CA ALA A 360 35.19 12.30 -9.09
C ALA A 360 36.49 11.65 -8.60
N LYS A 361 36.44 11.07 -7.40
CA LYS A 361 37.44 10.17 -6.81
C LYS A 361 36.86 8.76 -6.65
N PRO A 362 37.14 7.84 -7.58
CA PRO A 362 36.52 6.52 -7.59
C PRO A 362 36.69 5.76 -6.27
N ASN A 363 35.58 5.22 -5.75
CA ASN A 363 35.51 4.41 -4.51
C ASN A 363 36.06 5.07 -3.24
N ALA A 364 36.21 6.39 -3.20
CA ALA A 364 36.66 7.10 -2.01
C ALA A 364 35.52 7.33 -1.00
N GLY A 365 35.89 7.60 0.26
CA GLY A 365 34.95 8.07 1.26
C GLY A 365 34.39 9.46 0.91
N PHE A 366 33.16 9.76 1.35
CA PHE A 366 32.48 11.00 1.02
C PHE A 366 33.26 12.23 1.48
N ARG A 367 33.76 12.26 2.73
CA ARG A 367 34.48 13.43 3.27
C ARG A 367 35.78 13.72 2.54
N GLU A 368 36.52 12.69 2.14
CA GLU A 368 37.74 12.84 1.34
C GLU A 368 37.45 13.46 -0.02
N THR A 369 36.32 13.07 -0.61
CA THR A 369 35.85 13.57 -1.90
C THR A 369 35.38 15.01 -1.77
N LEU A 370 34.50 15.30 -0.81
CA LEU A 370 33.95 16.63 -0.58
C LEU A 370 35.07 17.63 -0.27
N ASN A 371 36.04 17.27 0.57
CA ASN A 371 37.13 18.18 0.94
C ASN A 371 38.00 18.61 -0.25
N ALA A 372 38.15 17.75 -1.26
CA ALA A 372 38.90 18.05 -2.47
C ALA A 372 38.15 18.95 -3.46
N GLN A 373 36.83 19.08 -3.33
CA GLN A 373 36.04 19.90 -4.25
C GLN A 373 36.33 21.40 -4.09
N SER A 374 36.08 22.14 -5.18
CA SER A 374 36.12 23.60 -5.18
C SER A 374 35.04 24.21 -4.26
N LYS A 375 35.23 25.46 -3.84
CA LYS A 375 34.26 26.15 -2.97
C LYS A 375 32.87 26.28 -3.61
N SER A 376 32.83 26.49 -4.93
CA SER A 376 31.57 26.61 -5.68
C SER A 376 30.77 25.30 -5.61
N VAL A 377 31.44 24.17 -5.83
CA VAL A 377 30.82 22.84 -5.82
C VAL A 377 30.33 22.48 -4.41
N LYS A 378 31.10 22.83 -3.37
CA LYS A 378 30.68 22.65 -1.97
C LYS A 378 29.41 23.45 -1.66
N SER A 379 29.34 24.71 -2.07
CA SER A 379 28.15 25.54 -1.90
C SER A 379 26.94 24.96 -2.63
N GLU A 380 27.11 24.50 -3.87
CA GLU A 380 26.02 23.86 -4.63
C GLU A 380 25.52 22.58 -3.96
N PHE A 381 26.45 21.77 -3.43
CA PHE A 381 26.11 20.58 -2.67
C PHE A 381 25.30 20.93 -1.41
N ASP A 382 25.77 21.91 -0.62
CA ASP A 382 25.11 22.35 0.60
C ASP A 382 23.68 22.89 0.31
N ASP A 383 23.51 23.64 -0.78
CA ASP A 383 22.21 24.14 -1.22
C ASP A 383 21.23 23.00 -1.56
N ARG A 384 21.70 21.97 -2.28
CA ARG A 384 20.86 20.80 -2.64
C ARG A 384 20.52 19.95 -1.43
N VAL A 385 21.46 19.79 -0.50
CA VAL A 385 21.21 19.11 0.77
C VAL A 385 20.18 19.89 1.60
N ALA A 386 20.29 21.21 1.69
CA ALA A 386 19.33 22.05 2.41
C ALA A 386 17.92 21.91 1.85
N LYS A 387 17.77 21.93 0.51
CA LYS A 387 16.48 21.67 -0.17
C LYS A 387 15.94 20.29 0.16
N THR A 388 16.80 19.27 0.17
CA THR A 388 16.38 17.90 0.49
C THR A 388 15.94 17.78 1.96
N LYS A 389 16.67 18.40 2.89
CA LYS A 389 16.29 18.47 4.31
C LYS A 389 14.91 19.13 4.48
N LEU A 390 14.66 20.23 3.76
CA LEU A 390 13.37 20.92 3.75
C LEU A 390 12.24 20.00 3.26
N ALA A 391 12.44 19.29 2.15
CA ALA A 391 11.45 18.35 1.62
C ALA A 391 11.15 17.19 2.58
N PHE A 392 12.15 16.66 3.31
CA PHE A 392 11.89 15.68 4.37
C PHE A 392 11.11 16.28 5.54
N ALA A 393 11.40 17.54 5.91
CA ALA A 393 10.70 18.24 6.97
C ALA A 393 9.22 18.48 6.64
N GLU A 394 8.88 18.80 5.38
CA GLU A 394 7.50 18.89 4.89
C GLU A 394 6.75 17.56 5.03
N GLN A 395 7.45 16.44 4.88
CA GLN A 395 6.90 15.11 5.15
C GLN A 395 6.84 14.79 6.65
N GLY A 396 7.30 15.66 7.54
CA GLY A 396 7.32 15.46 9.00
C GLY A 396 8.53 14.69 9.53
N LEU A 397 9.64 14.66 8.79
CA LEU A 397 10.87 13.96 9.17
C LEU A 397 12.06 14.91 9.24
N ASN A 398 12.82 14.84 10.33
CA ASN A 398 14.08 15.57 10.43
C ASN A 398 15.19 14.74 9.78
N ALA A 399 15.92 15.34 8.86
CA ALA A 399 17.04 14.70 8.17
C ALA A 399 18.32 15.51 8.34
N GLU A 400 19.42 14.83 8.61
CA GLU A 400 20.75 15.41 8.80
C GLU A 400 21.80 14.61 8.02
N ILE A 401 22.92 15.23 7.66
CA ILE A 401 24.04 14.48 7.07
C ILE A 401 24.54 13.47 8.11
N PHE A 402 24.90 12.26 7.65
CA PHE A 402 25.16 11.10 8.52
C PHE A 402 26.21 11.31 9.62
N ASP A 403 27.18 12.20 9.40
CA ASP A 403 28.26 12.51 10.32
C ASP A 403 27.96 13.71 11.24
N GLU A 404 27.09 14.62 10.81
CA GLU A 404 26.55 15.72 11.61
C GLU A 404 25.42 15.25 12.53
N ASN A 405 24.81 14.10 12.23
CA ASN A 405 23.71 13.54 12.98
C ASN A 405 24.15 12.97 14.34
N LYS A 406 23.96 13.75 15.40
CA LYS A 406 24.21 13.33 16.79
C LYS A 406 23.09 12.43 17.35
N ASN A 407 21.88 12.48 16.79
CA ASN A 407 20.67 11.82 17.31
C ASN A 407 20.07 10.84 16.28
N LEU A 408 20.77 9.73 16.07
CA LEU A 408 20.39 8.65 15.13
C LEU A 408 19.00 8.01 15.39
N GLY A 409 18.42 8.21 16.57
CA GLY A 409 17.09 7.68 16.91
C GLY A 409 15.91 8.57 16.48
N ARG A 410 16.14 9.87 16.25
CA ARG A 410 15.08 10.84 15.90
C ARG A 410 15.28 11.43 14.51
N ASN A 411 16.53 11.59 14.09
CA ASN A 411 16.88 12.18 12.82
C ASN A 411 17.35 11.11 11.84
N ILE A 412 16.90 11.22 10.60
CA ILE A 412 17.32 10.37 9.49
C ILE A 412 18.70 10.78 9.03
N SER A 413 19.57 9.81 8.79
CA SER A 413 20.91 10.04 8.25
C SER A 413 20.90 10.05 6.73
N LEU A 414 21.31 11.18 6.16
CA LEU A 414 21.56 11.39 4.73
C LEU A 414 23.02 11.04 4.42
N VAL A 415 23.23 10.05 3.56
CA VAL A 415 24.55 9.62 3.09
C VAL A 415 24.70 10.01 1.62
N PRO A 416 25.56 10.98 1.29
CA PRO A 416 25.83 11.34 -0.10
C PRO A 416 26.60 10.23 -0.81
N THR A 417 26.11 9.82 -1.98
CA THR A 417 26.63 8.67 -2.72
C THR A 417 26.67 8.94 -4.23
N SER A 418 27.54 8.21 -4.93
CA SER A 418 27.47 8.03 -6.37
C SER A 418 27.53 6.56 -6.73
N ALA A 419 26.44 6.06 -7.31
CA ALA A 419 26.37 4.71 -7.84
C ALA A 419 27.31 4.46 -9.05
N VAL A 420 27.79 5.52 -9.72
CA VAL A 420 28.69 5.40 -10.87
C VAL A 420 30.14 5.34 -10.40
N THR A 421 30.57 6.34 -9.66
CA THR A 421 31.98 6.48 -9.23
C THR A 421 32.29 5.58 -8.03
N GLY A 422 31.30 5.27 -7.21
CA GLY A 422 31.44 4.50 -5.96
C GLY A 422 31.71 5.35 -4.73
N GLU A 423 31.73 6.68 -4.88
CA GLU A 423 31.92 7.62 -3.77
C GLU A 423 30.79 7.48 -2.74
N GLY A 424 31.14 7.48 -1.45
CA GLY A 424 30.17 7.43 -0.35
C GLY A 424 29.51 6.07 -0.09
N ILE A 425 29.67 5.08 -0.99
CA ILE A 425 29.23 3.70 -0.75
C ILE A 425 29.90 3.09 0.49
N PRO A 426 31.23 3.28 0.72
CA PRO A 426 31.87 2.82 1.95
C PRO A 426 31.24 3.42 3.21
N ASP A 427 30.95 4.72 3.22
CA ASP A 427 30.29 5.41 4.33
C ASP A 427 28.88 4.85 4.59
N MET A 428 28.11 4.60 3.54
CA MET A 428 26.77 4.02 3.62
C MET A 428 26.79 2.62 4.23
N LEU A 429 27.67 1.74 3.74
CA LEU A 429 27.81 0.38 4.27
C LEU A 429 28.25 0.40 5.73
N MET A 430 29.22 1.24 6.08
CA MET A 430 29.67 1.39 7.47
C MET A 430 28.55 1.87 8.38
N LEU A 431 27.75 2.85 7.95
CA LEU A 431 26.60 3.33 8.73
C LEU A 431 25.55 2.24 8.94
N LEU A 432 25.25 1.42 7.92
CA LEU A 432 24.32 0.30 8.05
C LEU A 432 24.82 -0.72 9.07
N VAL A 433 26.10 -1.10 8.99
CA VAL A 433 26.71 -2.03 9.97
C VAL A 433 26.64 -1.43 11.37
N LYS A 434 26.93 -0.14 11.51
CA LYS A 434 26.88 0.56 12.81
C LYS A 434 25.48 0.56 13.41
N LEU A 435 24.47 0.94 12.63
CA LEU A 435 23.08 0.99 13.07
C LEU A 435 22.55 -0.40 13.46
N THR A 436 22.85 -1.41 12.63
CA THR A 436 22.40 -2.79 12.89
C THR A 436 23.04 -3.37 14.14
N GLN A 437 24.33 -3.16 14.36
CA GLN A 437 25.03 -3.67 15.55
C GLN A 437 24.70 -2.91 16.84
N GLU A 438 24.61 -1.57 16.81
CA GLU A 438 24.41 -0.77 18.03
C GLU A 438 22.95 -0.69 18.47
N ARG A 439 22.00 -0.67 17.52
CA ARG A 439 20.59 -0.42 17.82
C ARG A 439 19.68 -1.62 17.59
N MET A 440 20.13 -2.63 16.84
CA MET A 440 19.28 -3.74 16.42
C MET A 440 19.79 -5.11 16.89
N ASN A 441 20.75 -5.16 17.83
CA ASN A 441 21.33 -6.40 18.31
C ASN A 441 20.27 -7.44 18.74
N ALA A 442 19.29 -7.02 19.54
CA ALA A 442 18.20 -7.90 20.01
C ALA A 442 17.37 -8.54 18.88
N ASN A 443 17.21 -7.86 17.74
CA ASN A 443 16.43 -8.35 16.59
C ASN A 443 17.26 -9.23 15.64
N LEU A 444 18.58 -9.21 15.81
CA LEU A 444 19.55 -9.92 14.98
C LEU A 444 20.13 -11.16 15.68
N MET A 445 19.80 -11.40 16.94
CA MET A 445 20.16 -12.65 17.62
C MET A 445 19.56 -13.84 16.86
N TYR A 446 20.40 -14.84 16.57
CA TYR A 446 20.00 -16.02 15.82
C TYR A 446 19.02 -16.89 16.64
N ILE A 447 18.02 -17.43 15.96
CA ILE A 447 17.04 -18.37 16.50
C ILE A 447 17.07 -19.63 15.63
N SER A 448 17.05 -20.81 16.26
CA SER A 448 17.04 -22.09 15.56
C SER A 448 15.69 -22.44 14.93
N GLU A 449 14.60 -21.84 15.43
CA GLU A 449 13.26 -21.95 14.83
C GLU A 449 13.24 -21.32 13.43
N LEU A 450 12.64 -22.04 12.48
CA LEU A 450 12.55 -21.58 11.10
C LEU A 450 11.55 -20.42 10.98
N GLU A 451 12.04 -19.30 10.48
CA GLU A 451 11.19 -18.20 10.00
C GLU A 451 11.51 -17.97 8.53
N CYS A 452 10.56 -18.32 7.66
CA CYS A 452 10.73 -18.26 6.23
C CYS A 452 9.51 -17.64 5.57
N THR A 453 9.73 -16.70 4.65
CA THR A 453 8.65 -16.05 3.90
C THR A 453 8.87 -16.19 2.40
N ILE A 454 7.79 -16.47 1.68
CA ILE A 454 7.79 -16.59 0.22
C ILE A 454 7.89 -15.20 -0.40
N LEU A 455 8.97 -14.96 -1.16
CA LEU A 455 9.09 -13.78 -2.00
C LEU A 455 8.27 -13.95 -3.26
N GLU A 456 8.60 -14.88 -4.15
CA GLU A 456 7.96 -14.98 -5.47
C GLU A 456 7.79 -16.43 -5.90
N VAL A 457 6.79 -16.69 -6.75
CA VAL A 457 6.57 -17.98 -7.39
C VAL A 457 6.96 -17.85 -8.86
N LYS A 458 7.84 -18.72 -9.35
CA LYS A 458 8.39 -18.67 -10.71
C LYS A 458 8.48 -20.05 -11.34
N VAL A 459 8.10 -20.15 -12.60
CA VAL A 459 8.32 -21.36 -13.40
C VAL A 459 9.69 -21.26 -14.08
N ILE A 460 10.55 -22.25 -13.86
CA ILE A 460 11.90 -22.33 -14.44
C ILE A 460 12.03 -23.62 -15.24
N GLU A 461 12.59 -23.50 -16.44
CA GLU A 461 12.89 -24.63 -17.32
C GLU A 461 13.81 -25.64 -16.60
N GLY A 462 13.40 -26.91 -16.58
CA GLY A 462 14.13 -28.01 -15.92
C GLY A 462 13.86 -28.19 -14.43
N LEU A 463 13.41 -27.16 -13.70
CA LEU A 463 13.09 -27.23 -12.26
C LEU A 463 11.59 -27.20 -11.96
N GLY A 464 10.76 -26.90 -12.97
CA GLY A 464 9.32 -26.74 -12.82
C GLY A 464 8.97 -25.45 -12.07
N THR A 465 7.89 -25.47 -11.30
CA THR A 465 7.52 -24.35 -10.43
C THR A 465 8.47 -24.30 -9.23
N THR A 466 9.08 -23.13 -9.04
CA THR A 466 10.00 -22.83 -7.95
C THR A 466 9.48 -21.65 -7.15
N ILE A 467 9.84 -21.60 -5.87
CA ILE A 467 9.57 -20.44 -5.02
C ILE A 467 10.88 -19.80 -4.58
N ASP A 468 10.95 -18.48 -4.68
CA ASP A 468 11.99 -17.67 -4.09
C ASP A 468 11.56 -17.35 -2.67
N VAL A 469 12.38 -17.69 -1.68
CA VAL A 469 12.09 -17.47 -0.26
C VAL A 469 13.22 -16.72 0.42
N VAL A 470 12.89 -16.02 1.50
CA VAL A 470 13.89 -15.44 2.41
C VAL A 470 13.78 -16.16 3.74
N LEU A 471 14.87 -16.83 4.13
CA LEU A 471 15.02 -17.37 5.47
C LEU A 471 15.51 -16.25 6.38
N SER A 472 14.69 -15.88 7.36
CA SER A 472 15.03 -14.93 8.40
C SER A 472 15.78 -15.60 9.54
N ASN A 473 15.28 -16.75 10.01
CA ASN A 473 15.85 -17.54 11.10
C ASN A 473 15.76 -19.04 10.80
N GLY A 474 16.49 -19.83 11.58
CA GLY A 474 16.50 -21.29 11.51
C GLY A 474 17.36 -21.88 10.41
N VAL A 475 17.05 -23.13 10.09
CA VAL A 475 17.78 -23.98 9.14
C VAL A 475 16.76 -24.77 8.31
N MET A 476 17.08 -24.98 7.05
CA MET A 476 16.28 -25.80 6.14
C MET A 476 17.19 -26.77 5.39
N ARG A 477 16.69 -27.98 5.16
CA ARG A 477 17.41 -29.08 4.54
C ARG A 477 16.69 -29.60 3.30
N GLU A 478 17.47 -30.18 2.40
CA GLU A 478 16.91 -30.93 1.27
C GLU A 478 16.18 -32.18 1.81
N GLY A 479 14.96 -32.41 1.35
CA GLY A 479 14.10 -33.48 1.84
C GLY A 479 13.15 -33.10 2.97
N ASP A 480 13.22 -31.88 3.52
CA ASP A 480 12.27 -31.42 4.54
C ASP A 480 10.83 -31.37 3.98
N LYS A 481 9.85 -31.77 4.81
CA LYS A 481 8.42 -31.56 4.54
C LYS A 481 8.08 -30.11 4.85
N ILE A 482 7.61 -29.38 3.85
CA ILE A 482 7.22 -27.97 3.98
C ILE A 482 5.70 -27.81 3.89
N VAL A 483 5.17 -26.89 4.69
CA VAL A 483 3.76 -26.52 4.71
C VAL A 483 3.66 -25.03 4.43
N LEU A 484 2.82 -24.66 3.46
CA LEU A 484 2.63 -23.28 3.03
C LEU A 484 1.20 -23.00 2.60
N CYS A 485 0.83 -21.72 2.59
CA CYS A 485 -0.51 -21.28 2.20
C CYS A 485 -0.65 -21.20 0.68
N GLY A 486 -1.68 -21.85 0.12
CA GLY A 486 -2.06 -21.77 -1.29
C GLY A 486 -3.42 -21.12 -1.49
N THR A 487 -3.75 -20.77 -2.75
CA THR A 487 -5.04 -20.12 -3.09
C THR A 487 -6.26 -20.98 -2.77
N ASP A 488 -6.13 -22.30 -2.88
CA ASP A 488 -7.22 -23.27 -2.72
C ASP A 488 -7.14 -24.03 -1.39
N GLY A 489 -6.19 -23.69 -0.51
CA GLY A 489 -5.93 -24.39 0.73
C GLY A 489 -4.43 -24.52 1.07
N PRO A 490 -4.09 -25.12 2.22
CA PRO A 490 -2.71 -25.36 2.59
C PRO A 490 -2.09 -26.42 1.67
N ILE A 491 -0.86 -26.17 1.24
CA ILE A 491 -0.07 -27.06 0.38
C ILE A 491 1.00 -27.72 1.26
N VAL A 492 1.02 -29.05 1.24
CA VAL A 492 2.08 -29.85 1.87
C VAL A 492 2.91 -30.48 0.77
N THR A 493 4.22 -30.28 0.80
CA THR A 493 5.12 -30.82 -0.21
C THR A 493 6.51 -31.06 0.37
N GLN A 494 7.37 -31.76 -0.36
CA GLN A 494 8.73 -32.07 0.06
C GLN A 494 9.75 -31.31 -0.79
N VAL A 495 10.75 -30.73 -0.12
CA VAL A 495 11.82 -29.99 -0.78
C VAL A 495 12.68 -30.93 -1.62
N ARG A 496 12.69 -30.73 -2.95
CA ARG A 496 13.55 -31.50 -3.87
C ARG A 496 14.96 -30.94 -3.93
N ALA A 497 15.09 -29.62 -3.95
CA ALA A 497 16.38 -28.96 -4.04
C ALA A 497 16.34 -27.56 -3.41
N LEU A 498 17.44 -27.22 -2.72
CA LEU A 498 17.73 -25.88 -2.24
C LEU A 498 18.81 -25.25 -3.11
N LEU A 499 18.50 -24.10 -3.69
CA LEU A 499 19.34 -23.44 -4.68
C LEU A 499 19.69 -22.03 -4.22
N THR A 500 20.97 -21.68 -4.28
CA THR A 500 21.43 -20.31 -4.05
C THR A 500 22.15 -19.78 -5.30
N PRO A 501 22.11 -18.46 -5.54
CA PRO A 501 23.03 -17.85 -6.50
C PRO A 501 24.45 -17.92 -5.93
N GLN A 502 25.46 -17.86 -6.81
CA GLN A 502 26.84 -17.69 -6.36
C GLN A 502 26.98 -16.42 -5.50
N PRO A 503 27.86 -16.40 -4.49
CA PRO A 503 28.11 -15.20 -3.68
C PRO A 503 28.36 -13.97 -4.56
N MET A 504 27.87 -12.80 -4.13
CA MET A 504 27.94 -11.53 -4.89
C MET A 504 27.16 -11.52 -6.22
N ARG A 505 26.50 -12.62 -6.61
CA ARG A 505 25.54 -12.64 -7.71
C ARG A 505 24.12 -12.69 -7.17
N GLU A 506 23.20 -12.21 -7.98
CA GLU A 506 21.80 -12.09 -7.62
C GLU A 506 20.99 -13.26 -8.18
N MET A 507 19.89 -13.61 -7.48
CA MET A 507 18.98 -14.70 -7.85
C MET A 507 18.37 -14.60 -9.27
N ARG A 508 18.36 -13.40 -9.87
CA ARG A 508 17.72 -13.11 -11.17
C ARG A 508 18.58 -13.50 -12.39
N ILE A 509 19.90 -13.57 -12.24
CA ILE A 509 20.80 -13.83 -13.37
C ILE A 509 20.80 -15.33 -13.68
N LYS A 510 20.51 -15.70 -14.93
CA LYS A 510 20.66 -17.07 -15.40
C LYS A 510 22.13 -17.49 -15.24
N GLY A 511 22.40 -18.33 -14.25
CA GLY A 511 23.73 -18.82 -13.92
C GLY A 511 23.64 -20.22 -13.33
N GLN A 512 24.80 -20.86 -13.15
CA GLN A 512 24.87 -22.13 -12.43
C GLN A 512 24.47 -21.89 -10.98
N TYR A 513 23.35 -22.49 -10.56
CA TYR A 513 22.92 -22.52 -9.18
C TYR A 513 23.82 -23.43 -8.35
N ILE A 514 24.08 -23.04 -7.11
CA ILE A 514 24.73 -23.91 -6.14
C ILE A 514 23.65 -24.70 -5.42
N HIS A 515 23.75 -26.03 -5.47
CA HIS A 515 22.88 -26.91 -4.72
C HIS A 515 23.40 -27.04 -3.28
N HIS A 516 22.50 -26.86 -2.32
CA HIS A 516 22.81 -27.01 -0.90
C HIS A 516 22.02 -28.16 -0.30
N LYS A 517 22.69 -28.97 0.53
CA LYS A 517 22.01 -29.98 1.38
C LYS A 517 21.34 -29.34 2.59
N GLU A 518 21.91 -28.25 3.08
CA GLU A 518 21.45 -27.50 4.25
C GLU A 518 21.78 -26.03 4.05
N VAL A 519 20.86 -25.15 4.45
CA VAL A 519 21.03 -23.69 4.42
C VAL A 519 20.68 -23.09 5.78
N LYS A 520 21.58 -22.26 6.32
CA LYS A 520 21.38 -21.50 7.56
C LYS A 520 20.93 -20.07 7.22
N ALA A 521 19.97 -19.54 7.97
CA ALA A 521 19.54 -18.16 7.86
C ALA A 521 20.66 -17.15 8.25
N ALA A 522 20.67 -15.90 7.76
CA ALA A 522 19.68 -15.28 6.89
C ALA A 522 20.15 -15.26 5.42
N LEU A 523 19.35 -15.86 4.52
CA LEU A 523 19.72 -16.02 3.11
C LEU A 523 18.46 -16.07 2.21
N GLY A 524 18.58 -15.53 0.99
CA GLY A 524 17.62 -15.76 -0.08
C GLY A 524 17.88 -17.11 -0.75
N VAL A 525 16.90 -18.01 -0.71
CA VAL A 525 17.01 -19.38 -1.24
C VAL A 525 15.90 -19.61 -2.24
N LYS A 526 16.21 -20.31 -3.32
CA LYS A 526 15.23 -20.80 -4.28
C LYS A 526 14.94 -22.27 -3.98
N ILE A 527 13.66 -22.60 -3.80
CA ILE A 527 13.20 -23.95 -3.51
C ILE A 527 12.51 -24.51 -4.75
N SER A 528 12.84 -25.76 -5.09
CA SER A 528 12.06 -26.56 -6.03
C SER A 528 11.32 -27.65 -5.26
N ALA A 529 9.99 -27.71 -5.45
CA ALA A 529 9.13 -28.74 -4.90
C ALA A 529 7.89 -28.91 -5.80
N PRO A 530 7.23 -30.07 -5.81
CA PRO A 530 5.99 -30.26 -6.58
C PRO A 530 4.81 -29.52 -5.94
N GLY A 531 3.84 -29.10 -6.76
CA GLY A 531 2.57 -28.52 -6.28
C GLY A 531 2.64 -27.05 -5.84
N LEU A 532 3.72 -26.34 -6.18
CA LEU A 532 3.94 -24.95 -5.77
C LEU A 532 3.23 -23.92 -6.66
N GLU A 533 2.48 -24.34 -7.69
CA GLU A 533 1.82 -23.45 -8.67
C GLU A 533 0.85 -22.47 -8.02
N LYS A 534 0.18 -22.92 -6.96
CA LYS A 534 -0.87 -22.17 -6.25
C LYS A 534 -0.38 -21.52 -4.96
N ALA A 535 0.94 -21.53 -4.71
CA ALA A 535 1.52 -20.92 -3.52
C ALA A 535 1.29 -19.40 -3.50
N ILE A 536 0.96 -18.85 -2.33
CA ILE A 536 0.72 -17.42 -2.17
C ILE A 536 2.04 -16.71 -1.82
N ALA A 537 2.39 -15.69 -2.61
CA ALA A 537 3.52 -14.83 -2.31
C ALA A 537 3.25 -13.96 -1.06
N GLY A 538 4.26 -13.87 -0.18
CA GLY A 538 4.16 -13.22 1.12
C GLY A 538 3.70 -14.16 2.26
N ALA A 539 3.26 -15.39 1.95
CA ALA A 539 2.91 -16.36 2.97
C ALA A 539 4.15 -16.90 3.69
N ARG A 540 3.95 -17.32 4.93
CA ARG A 540 4.95 -18.03 5.73
C ARG A 540 5.09 -19.47 5.25
N LEU A 541 6.31 -19.99 5.41
CA LEU A 541 6.65 -21.37 5.13
C LEU A 541 7.13 -22.03 6.42
N TYR A 542 6.53 -23.17 6.74
CA TYR A 542 6.87 -23.99 7.91
C TYR A 542 7.55 -25.27 7.45
N VAL A 543 8.45 -25.80 8.28
CA VAL A 543 9.06 -27.13 8.10
C VAL A 543 8.54 -28.04 9.22
N ALA A 544 7.90 -29.14 8.82
CA ALA A 544 7.38 -30.16 9.71
C ALA A 544 8.40 -31.30 9.87
N GLN A 545 8.62 -31.74 11.11
CA GLN A 545 9.48 -32.90 11.41
C GLN A 545 8.67 -34.20 11.37
N ASP A 546 7.46 -34.18 11.92
CA ASP A 546 6.56 -35.32 12.05
C ASP A 546 5.23 -35.07 11.33
N ASP A 547 4.47 -36.12 11.05
CA ASP A 547 3.16 -36.01 10.38
C ASP A 547 2.11 -35.30 11.26
N ASP A 548 2.17 -35.45 12.59
CA ASP A 548 1.33 -34.68 13.52
C ASP A 548 1.57 -33.16 13.40
N GLU A 549 2.83 -32.75 13.16
CA GLU A 549 3.18 -31.33 12.99
C GLU A 549 2.65 -30.79 11.66
N VAL A 550 2.56 -31.62 10.62
CA VAL A 550 2.04 -31.20 9.30
C VAL A 550 0.62 -30.66 9.45
N GLU A 551 -0.23 -31.35 10.22
CA GLU A 551 -1.61 -30.90 10.41
C GLU A 551 -1.71 -29.61 11.23
N ALA A 552 -0.92 -29.49 12.30
CA ALA A 552 -0.85 -28.26 13.07
C ALA A 552 -0.36 -27.08 12.21
N PHE A 553 0.63 -27.30 11.35
CA PHE A 553 1.14 -26.27 10.45
C PHE A 553 0.19 -25.92 9.30
N LYS A 554 -0.71 -26.83 8.87
CA LYS A 554 -1.78 -26.49 7.92
C LYS A 554 -2.70 -25.41 8.51
N ASP A 555 -3.09 -25.58 9.77
CA ASP A 555 -3.95 -24.63 10.48
C ASP A 555 -3.20 -23.29 10.67
N MET A 556 -1.93 -23.32 11.12
CA MET A 556 -1.09 -22.11 11.24
C MET A 556 -0.82 -21.39 9.91
N ALA A 557 -0.72 -22.12 8.80
CA ALA A 557 -0.53 -21.51 7.48
C ALA A 557 -1.79 -20.79 6.98
N MET A 558 -2.96 -21.19 7.47
CA MET A 558 -4.24 -20.55 7.17
C MET A 558 -4.62 -19.48 8.19
N ASP A 559 -3.97 -19.41 9.35
CA ASP A 559 -4.17 -18.35 10.35
C ASP A 559 -3.94 -16.96 9.77
N ASP A 560 -2.94 -16.79 8.91
CA ASP A 560 -2.67 -15.50 8.25
C ASP A 560 -3.90 -15.04 7.44
N LEU A 561 -4.52 -15.93 6.66
CA LEU A 561 -5.76 -15.62 5.90
C LEU A 561 -6.97 -15.44 6.82
N THR A 562 -7.09 -16.26 7.86
CA THR A 562 -8.20 -16.21 8.81
C THR A 562 -8.16 -14.94 9.64
N SER A 563 -6.96 -14.45 9.97
CA SER A 563 -6.76 -13.18 10.68
C SER A 563 -7.27 -11.99 9.87
N LEU A 564 -7.16 -12.05 8.53
CA LEU A 564 -7.68 -11.01 7.64
C LEU A 564 -9.21 -11.02 7.55
N ALA A 565 -9.87 -12.14 7.89
CA ALA A 565 -11.33 -12.22 7.97
C ALA A 565 -11.91 -11.26 9.03
N ARG A 566 -11.11 -10.75 9.97
CA ARG A 566 -11.56 -9.72 10.93
C ARG A 566 -12.00 -8.41 10.26
N PHE A 567 -11.43 -8.09 9.10
CA PHE A 567 -11.78 -6.89 8.32
C PHE A 567 -13.08 -7.08 7.52
N VAL A 568 -13.60 -8.30 7.45
CA VAL A 568 -14.85 -8.61 6.75
C VAL A 568 -16.03 -8.26 7.65
N THR A 569 -16.97 -7.50 7.10
CA THR A 569 -18.11 -6.99 7.85
C THR A 569 -19.16 -8.09 8.07
N LYS A 570 -19.54 -8.34 9.33
CA LYS A 570 -20.59 -9.31 9.70
C LYS A 570 -21.99 -8.96 9.19
N SER A 571 -22.21 -7.72 8.75
CA SER A 571 -23.48 -7.25 8.18
C SER A 571 -23.81 -7.91 6.83
N GLY A 572 -22.81 -8.53 6.19
CA GLY A 572 -22.95 -9.12 4.86
C GLY A 572 -23.20 -8.10 3.76
N LYS A 573 -22.89 -6.81 4.01
CA LYS A 573 -22.85 -5.73 3.01
C LYS A 573 -21.44 -5.20 2.91
N GLY A 574 -20.93 -5.02 1.70
CA GLY A 574 -19.62 -4.43 1.46
C GLY A 574 -19.09 -4.73 0.07
N VAL A 575 -17.94 -4.15 -0.23
CA VAL A 575 -17.23 -4.35 -1.51
C VAL A 575 -16.50 -5.68 -1.52
N TRP A 576 -16.29 -6.25 -2.71
CA TRP A 576 -15.38 -7.37 -2.90
C TRP A 576 -13.97 -6.85 -3.15
N VAL A 577 -12.98 -7.41 -2.46
CA VAL A 577 -11.57 -7.01 -2.62
C VAL A 577 -10.75 -8.15 -3.19
N GLN A 578 -10.00 -7.89 -4.27
CA GLN A 578 -9.07 -8.86 -4.85
C GLN A 578 -7.67 -8.25 -4.89
N ALA A 579 -6.65 -8.98 -4.45
CA ALA A 579 -5.26 -8.53 -4.50
C ALA A 579 -4.32 -9.65 -4.98
N SER A 580 -3.12 -9.32 -5.45
CA SER A 580 -2.19 -10.33 -5.97
C SER A 580 -1.40 -11.09 -4.90
N THR A 581 -1.22 -10.49 -3.72
CA THR A 581 -0.36 -11.02 -2.65
C THR A 581 -1.01 -10.86 -1.29
N LEU A 582 -0.55 -11.61 -0.29
CA LEU A 582 -1.09 -11.51 1.07
C LEU A 582 -0.83 -10.12 1.69
N GLY A 583 0.39 -9.60 1.57
CA GLY A 583 0.75 -8.27 2.13
C GLY A 583 0.01 -7.11 1.45
N SER A 584 -0.21 -7.21 0.13
CA SER A 584 -1.01 -6.22 -0.60
C SER A 584 -2.48 -6.22 -0.21
N LEU A 585 -3.01 -7.41 0.11
CA LEU A 585 -4.37 -7.56 0.59
C LEU A 585 -4.53 -6.93 1.98
N GLU A 586 -3.61 -7.22 2.90
CA GLU A 586 -3.62 -6.65 4.25
C GLU A 586 -3.56 -5.11 4.23
N ALA A 587 -2.67 -4.55 3.40
CA ALA A 587 -2.54 -3.10 3.25
C ALA A 587 -3.83 -2.47 2.73
N LEU A 588 -4.46 -3.07 1.71
CA LEU A 588 -5.71 -2.58 1.15
C LEU A 588 -6.88 -2.69 2.14
N LEU A 589 -7.00 -3.81 2.86
CA LEU A 589 -8.06 -4.00 3.87
C LEU A 589 -7.90 -3.02 5.03
N THR A 590 -6.68 -2.83 5.54
CA THR A 590 -6.39 -1.86 6.60
C THR A 590 -6.72 -0.44 6.16
N PHE A 591 -6.39 -0.08 4.91
CA PHE A 591 -6.74 1.21 4.35
C PHE A 591 -8.26 1.40 4.22
N LEU A 592 -8.99 0.41 3.72
CA LEU A 592 -10.45 0.48 3.59
C LEU A 592 -11.15 0.60 4.95
N ASP A 593 -10.62 -0.06 5.98
CA ASP A 593 -11.12 0.04 7.36
C ASP A 593 -10.93 1.46 7.92
N GLN A 594 -9.75 2.07 7.72
CA GLN A 594 -9.49 3.47 8.09
C GLN A 594 -10.45 4.44 7.41
N MET A 595 -10.78 4.18 6.13
CA MET A 595 -11.71 4.98 5.35
C MET A 595 -13.18 4.62 5.58
N LYS A 596 -13.47 3.68 6.50
CA LYS A 596 -14.82 3.20 6.86
C LYS A 596 -15.61 2.62 5.68
N ILE A 597 -14.93 1.98 4.74
CA ILE A 597 -15.57 1.28 3.63
C ILE A 597 -15.77 -0.20 4.04
N PRO A 598 -17.02 -0.69 4.10
CA PRO A 598 -17.27 -2.07 4.51
C PRO A 598 -16.82 -3.05 3.43
N VAL A 599 -16.11 -4.10 3.84
CA VAL A 599 -15.67 -5.20 2.96
C VAL A 599 -16.56 -6.41 3.20
N PHE A 600 -17.11 -6.98 2.12
CA PHE A 600 -17.96 -8.17 2.18
C PHE A 600 -17.16 -9.47 2.15
N ASN A 601 -16.16 -9.53 1.28
CA ASN A 601 -15.29 -10.69 1.14
C ASN A 601 -14.03 -10.29 0.36
N PHE A 602 -13.02 -11.15 0.39
CA PHE A 602 -11.78 -10.93 -0.33
C PHE A 602 -11.27 -12.20 -1.03
N GLY A 603 -10.35 -12.02 -1.95
CA GLY A 603 -9.62 -13.11 -2.61
C GLY A 603 -8.21 -12.71 -3.02
N ILE A 604 -7.37 -13.71 -3.27
CA ILE A 604 -5.99 -13.55 -3.73
C ILE A 604 -5.85 -14.12 -5.14
N GLY A 605 -5.09 -13.43 -5.99
CA GLY A 605 -4.80 -13.83 -7.37
C GLY A 605 -5.92 -13.43 -8.35
N PRO A 606 -5.94 -14.02 -9.56
CA PRO A 606 -6.97 -13.96 -10.59
C PRO A 606 -8.33 -13.34 -10.28
N VAL A 607 -8.85 -12.34 -11.02
CA VAL A 607 -10.31 -12.15 -11.01
C VAL A 607 -10.95 -13.16 -11.96
N HIS A 608 -11.51 -14.22 -11.39
CA HIS A 608 -12.18 -15.31 -12.11
C HIS A 608 -13.70 -15.11 -12.18
N LYS A 609 -14.35 -15.90 -13.05
CA LYS A 609 -15.82 -15.96 -13.14
C LYS A 609 -16.49 -16.26 -11.80
N SER A 610 -15.91 -17.17 -11.00
CA SER A 610 -16.42 -17.53 -9.67
C SER A 610 -16.44 -16.33 -8.71
N THR A 611 -15.45 -15.43 -8.82
CA THR A 611 -15.36 -14.18 -8.06
C THR A 611 -16.54 -13.25 -8.38
N ILE A 612 -16.86 -13.08 -9.66
CA ILE A 612 -17.99 -12.24 -10.09
C ILE A 612 -19.32 -12.79 -9.58
N VAL A 613 -19.50 -14.12 -9.64
CA VAL A 613 -20.73 -14.76 -9.14
C VAL A 613 -20.90 -14.55 -7.63
N LYS A 614 -19.83 -14.71 -6.84
CA LYS A 614 -19.85 -14.47 -5.39
C LYS A 614 -20.12 -13.00 -5.07
N ALA A 615 -19.45 -12.07 -5.75
CA ALA A 615 -19.68 -10.63 -5.61
C ALA A 615 -21.09 -10.21 -6.07
N GLY A 616 -21.68 -10.95 -7.02
CA GLY A 616 -23.01 -10.68 -7.58
C GLY A 616 -24.13 -10.74 -6.54
N THR A 617 -23.93 -11.47 -5.44
CA THR A 617 -24.86 -11.51 -4.31
C THR A 617 -25.12 -10.14 -3.67
N MET A 618 -24.23 -9.15 -3.89
CA MET A 618 -24.42 -7.79 -3.41
C MET A 618 -25.40 -6.97 -4.26
N LEU A 619 -25.66 -7.35 -5.52
CA LEU A 619 -26.60 -6.64 -6.38
C LEU A 619 -28.01 -6.63 -5.77
N ASP A 620 -28.42 -7.74 -5.15
CA ASP A 620 -29.73 -7.88 -4.50
C ASP A 620 -29.78 -7.19 -3.13
N LYS A 621 -28.69 -7.22 -2.37
CA LYS A 621 -28.63 -6.69 -0.99
C LYS A 621 -28.40 -5.18 -0.93
N ALA A 622 -27.40 -4.70 -1.66
CA ALA A 622 -26.94 -3.32 -1.65
C ALA A 622 -26.22 -3.01 -2.98
N PRO A 623 -26.97 -2.56 -4.01
CA PRO A 623 -26.42 -2.41 -5.36
C PRO A 623 -25.29 -1.38 -5.46
N GLU A 624 -25.20 -0.46 -4.49
CA GLU A 624 -24.10 0.51 -4.38
C GLU A 624 -22.75 -0.10 -4.00
N TYR A 625 -22.76 -1.26 -3.32
CA TYR A 625 -21.56 -2.01 -2.94
C TYR A 625 -21.29 -3.20 -3.87
N ALA A 626 -22.07 -3.36 -4.94
CA ALA A 626 -21.85 -4.37 -5.98
C ALA A 626 -20.67 -3.99 -6.89
N VAL A 627 -19.48 -3.96 -6.30
CA VAL A 627 -18.24 -3.49 -6.90
C VAL A 627 -17.11 -4.42 -6.50
N ILE A 628 -16.20 -4.66 -7.44
CA ILE A 628 -14.94 -5.37 -7.21
C ILE A 628 -13.79 -4.37 -7.24
N LEU A 629 -12.99 -4.34 -6.17
CA LEU A 629 -11.73 -3.61 -6.09
C LEU A 629 -10.58 -4.59 -6.36
N ALA A 630 -10.01 -4.54 -7.56
CA ALA A 630 -8.91 -5.39 -8.00
C ALA A 630 -7.57 -4.63 -7.92
N PHE A 631 -6.73 -5.00 -6.97
CA PHE A 631 -5.45 -4.36 -6.71
C PHE A 631 -4.28 -5.18 -7.27
N ASP A 632 -3.70 -4.65 -8.35
CA ASP A 632 -2.60 -5.29 -9.09
C ASP A 632 -2.91 -6.75 -9.49
N VAL A 633 -4.13 -6.98 -9.99
CA VAL A 633 -4.60 -8.31 -10.42
C VAL A 633 -5.06 -8.26 -11.87
N GLN A 634 -4.73 -9.30 -12.62
CA GLN A 634 -5.28 -9.50 -13.96
C GLN A 634 -6.75 -9.94 -13.92
N ILE A 635 -7.55 -9.35 -14.79
CA ILE A 635 -8.97 -9.69 -14.93
C ILE A 635 -9.13 -10.61 -16.13
N GLU A 636 -9.73 -11.78 -15.91
CA GLU A 636 -10.03 -12.72 -16.99
C GLU A 636 -11.12 -12.15 -17.92
N LYS A 637 -10.98 -12.37 -19.23
CA LYS A 637 -11.94 -11.83 -20.23
C LYS A 637 -13.37 -12.29 -19.94
N GLU A 638 -13.55 -13.56 -19.60
CA GLU A 638 -14.87 -14.11 -19.24
C GLU A 638 -15.46 -13.45 -18.00
N ALA A 639 -14.63 -13.12 -17.00
CA ALA A 639 -15.06 -12.41 -15.80
C ALA A 639 -15.50 -10.97 -16.13
N GLN A 640 -14.77 -10.29 -17.03
CA GLN A 640 -15.11 -8.94 -17.46
C GLN A 640 -16.45 -8.90 -18.24
N GLU A 641 -16.67 -9.86 -19.14
CA GLU A 641 -17.94 -9.97 -19.88
C GLU A 641 -19.12 -10.27 -18.94
N LEU A 642 -18.93 -11.14 -17.95
CA LEU A 642 -19.98 -11.46 -16.98
C LEU A 642 -20.32 -10.23 -16.12
N ALA A 643 -19.30 -9.51 -15.63
CA ALA A 643 -19.50 -8.30 -14.84
C ALA A 643 -20.28 -7.22 -15.62
N GLN A 644 -19.97 -7.03 -16.90
CA GLN A 644 -20.72 -6.10 -17.78
C GLN A 644 -22.17 -6.53 -17.96
N LYS A 645 -22.44 -7.82 -18.18
CA LYS A 645 -23.81 -8.36 -18.29
C LYS A 645 -24.61 -8.21 -17.00
N ALA A 646 -23.96 -8.34 -15.85
CA ALA A 646 -24.57 -8.19 -14.54
C ALA A 646 -24.72 -6.72 -14.07
N GLY A 647 -24.15 -5.75 -14.79
CA GLY A 647 -24.13 -4.35 -14.38
C GLY A 647 -23.18 -4.04 -13.22
N MET A 648 -22.20 -4.91 -12.97
CA MET A 648 -21.21 -4.76 -11.89
C MET A 648 -19.98 -4.00 -12.38
N LYS A 649 -19.51 -3.03 -11.60
CA LYS A 649 -18.26 -2.30 -11.91
C LYS A 649 -17.06 -3.00 -11.28
N ILE A 650 -16.00 -3.18 -12.07
CA ILE A 650 -14.69 -3.62 -11.59
C ILE A 650 -13.74 -2.42 -11.66
N PHE A 651 -13.17 -2.03 -10.53
CA PHE A 651 -12.10 -1.05 -10.46
C PHE A 651 -10.77 -1.78 -10.35
N SER A 652 -9.87 -1.55 -11.30
CA SER A 652 -8.52 -2.09 -11.29
C SER A 652 -7.50 -0.97 -11.19
N ALA A 653 -6.58 -1.04 -10.24
CA ALA A 653 -5.40 -0.16 -10.23
C ALA A 653 -4.20 -0.84 -9.55
N MET A 654 -3.01 -0.27 -9.78
CA MET A 654 -1.76 -0.72 -9.17
C MET A 654 -1.42 0.07 -7.90
N ILE A 655 -2.15 1.17 -7.63
CA ILE A 655 -2.04 1.99 -6.43
C ILE A 655 -3.37 1.99 -5.67
N ILE A 656 -3.30 1.81 -4.35
CA ILE A 656 -4.46 1.78 -3.44
C ILE A 656 -5.29 3.08 -3.51
N TYR A 657 -4.65 4.25 -3.53
CA TYR A 657 -5.33 5.55 -3.60
C TYR A 657 -6.16 5.73 -4.87
N HIS A 658 -5.66 5.29 -6.04
CA HIS A 658 -6.43 5.39 -7.28
C HIS A 658 -7.68 4.50 -7.28
N LEU A 659 -7.62 3.33 -6.64
CA LEU A 659 -8.82 2.51 -6.41
C LEU A 659 -9.83 3.25 -5.52
N PHE A 660 -9.35 3.88 -4.46
CA PHE A 660 -10.18 4.63 -3.53
C PHE A 660 -10.83 5.86 -4.18
N ASP A 661 -10.08 6.64 -4.95
CA ASP A 661 -10.59 7.81 -5.67
C ASP A 661 -11.65 7.40 -6.71
N ALA A 662 -11.40 6.31 -7.43
CA ALA A 662 -12.36 5.76 -8.38
C ALA A 662 -13.65 5.27 -7.67
N PHE A 663 -13.49 4.60 -6.54
CA PHE A 663 -14.62 4.09 -5.76
C PHE A 663 -15.45 5.22 -5.13
N THR A 664 -14.82 6.21 -4.51
CA THR A 664 -15.51 7.36 -3.90
C THR A 664 -16.23 8.19 -4.95
N LYS A 665 -15.60 8.41 -6.12
CA LYS A 665 -16.26 9.06 -7.25
C LYS A 665 -17.51 8.28 -7.67
N TYR A 666 -17.40 6.96 -7.84
CA TYR A 666 -18.56 6.13 -8.16
C TYR A 666 -19.66 6.21 -7.11
N MET A 667 -19.31 6.15 -5.82
CA MET A 667 -20.29 6.23 -4.74
C MET A 667 -21.01 7.59 -4.75
N SER A 668 -20.28 8.68 -5.04
CA SER A 668 -20.88 10.01 -5.18
C SER A 668 -21.87 10.10 -6.35
N GLU A 669 -21.54 9.49 -7.49
CA GLU A 669 -22.41 9.41 -8.67
C GLU A 669 -23.69 8.59 -8.38
N VAL A 670 -23.54 7.44 -7.71
CA VAL A 670 -24.68 6.60 -7.30
C VAL A 670 -25.58 7.33 -6.30
N GLN A 671 -24.99 8.02 -5.34
CA GLN A 671 -25.75 8.78 -4.35
C GLN A 671 -26.48 9.96 -5.02
N GLU A 672 -25.86 10.65 -5.97
CA GLU A 672 -26.51 11.72 -6.73
C GLU A 672 -27.67 11.20 -7.59
N ALA A 673 -27.51 10.04 -8.23
CA ALA A 673 -28.58 9.39 -8.99
C ALA A 673 -29.76 9.04 -8.07
N LYS A 674 -29.50 8.39 -6.92
CA LYS A 674 -30.53 8.09 -5.92
C LYS A 674 -31.23 9.35 -5.39
N ARG A 675 -30.48 10.44 -5.19
CA ARG A 675 -31.05 11.74 -4.80
C ARG A 675 -31.98 12.28 -5.88
N LYS A 676 -31.61 12.22 -7.17
CA LYS A 676 -32.45 12.67 -8.29
C LYS A 676 -33.74 11.86 -8.40
N GLU A 677 -33.68 10.55 -8.21
CA GLU A 677 -34.86 9.68 -8.19
C GLU A 677 -35.77 9.95 -6.97
N ALA A 678 -35.18 10.27 -5.82
CA ALA A 678 -35.92 10.56 -4.59
C ALA A 678 -36.42 12.02 -4.48
N ALA A 679 -35.89 12.94 -5.28
CA ALA A 679 -36.26 14.35 -5.29
C ALA A 679 -37.77 14.64 -5.36
N PRO A 680 -38.60 13.97 -6.19
CA PRO A 680 -40.04 14.25 -6.25
C PRO A 680 -40.81 13.86 -4.97
N ASN A 681 -40.26 12.97 -4.16
CA ASN A 681 -40.87 12.51 -2.91
C ASN A 681 -40.35 13.30 -1.70
N ALA A 682 -39.25 14.04 -1.84
CA ALA A 682 -38.69 14.89 -0.81
C ALA A 682 -39.48 16.20 -0.71
N VAL A 683 -40.09 16.43 0.46
CA VAL A 683 -40.90 17.62 0.74
C VAL A 683 -40.23 18.43 1.84
N TRP A 684 -39.68 19.59 1.49
CA TRP A 684 -39.10 20.51 2.47
C TRP A 684 -40.21 21.20 3.27
N PRO A 685 -40.01 21.42 4.58
CA PRO A 685 -41.01 22.08 5.41
C PRO A 685 -41.10 23.57 5.03
N VAL A 686 -42.32 24.08 4.87
CA VAL A 686 -42.56 25.52 4.71
C VAL A 686 -43.90 25.92 5.32
N ARG A 687 -43.94 27.11 5.92
CA ARG A 687 -45.14 27.75 6.47
C ARG A 687 -45.27 29.14 5.85
N LEU A 688 -46.40 29.36 5.21
CA LEU A 688 -46.71 30.57 4.46
C LEU A 688 -47.87 31.32 5.12
N LYS A 689 -47.71 32.64 5.20
CA LYS A 689 -48.79 33.56 5.53
C LYS A 689 -49.42 34.09 4.25
N ILE A 690 -50.75 34.02 4.13
CA ILE A 690 -51.46 34.59 2.99
C ILE A 690 -51.52 36.11 3.16
N LEU A 691 -51.03 36.86 2.16
CA LEU A 691 -51.15 38.31 2.09
C LEU A 691 -52.36 38.73 1.24
N LYS A 692 -52.52 38.07 0.08
CA LYS A 692 -53.60 38.39 -0.87
C LYS A 692 -53.85 37.21 -1.81
N ALA A 693 -55.09 36.90 -2.12
CA ALA A 693 -55.40 35.99 -3.23
C ALA A 693 -55.62 36.77 -4.54
N PHE A 694 -54.94 36.37 -5.60
CA PHE A 694 -55.10 36.93 -6.95
C PHE A 694 -56.05 36.09 -7.81
N ALA A 695 -56.03 34.77 -7.63
CA ALA A 695 -56.97 33.85 -8.27
C ALA A 695 -57.62 32.94 -7.22
N HIS A 696 -58.96 33.02 -7.13
CA HIS A 696 -59.74 32.34 -6.09
C HIS A 696 -60.17 30.90 -6.45
N ARG A 697 -59.92 30.47 -7.69
CA ARG A 697 -60.27 29.15 -8.22
C ARG A 697 -59.13 28.62 -9.11
N ASP A 698 -58.94 27.31 -9.08
CA ASP A 698 -57.95 26.51 -9.82
C ASP A 698 -57.61 27.08 -11.23
N PRO A 699 -56.33 27.44 -11.51
CA PRO A 699 -55.18 27.42 -10.60
C PRO A 699 -55.26 28.53 -9.53
N ILE A 700 -55.02 28.18 -8.27
CA ILE A 700 -55.06 29.14 -7.15
C ILE A 700 -53.74 29.94 -7.17
N ILE A 701 -53.83 31.27 -7.17
CA ILE A 701 -52.66 32.15 -7.11
C ILE A 701 -52.75 32.97 -5.82
N LEU A 702 -51.80 32.72 -4.91
CA LEU A 702 -51.71 33.37 -3.61
C LEU A 702 -50.44 34.23 -3.56
N GLY A 703 -50.58 35.49 -3.18
CA GLY A 703 -49.48 36.29 -2.66
C GLY A 703 -49.23 35.87 -1.21
N CYS A 704 -48.06 35.29 -0.95
CA CYS A 704 -47.68 34.74 0.33
C CYS A 704 -46.36 35.32 0.84
N ASP A 705 -46.20 35.34 2.15
CA ASP A 705 -44.92 35.57 2.83
C ASP A 705 -44.45 34.28 3.52
N ILE A 706 -43.14 34.02 3.57
CA ILE A 706 -42.59 32.84 4.25
C ILE A 706 -42.37 33.16 5.72
N ILE A 707 -43.08 32.47 6.61
CA ILE A 707 -42.86 32.55 8.05
C ILE A 707 -41.58 31.78 8.40
N GLU A 708 -41.53 30.50 8.02
CA GLU A 708 -40.42 29.58 8.29
C GLU A 708 -40.26 28.57 7.14
N GLY A 709 -39.04 28.08 6.94
CA GLY A 709 -38.70 27.06 5.96
C GLY A 709 -38.32 27.59 4.56
N THR A 710 -38.31 26.69 3.58
CA THR A 710 -37.93 27.00 2.20
C THR A 710 -39.00 26.57 1.22
N MET A 711 -39.41 27.49 0.34
CA MET A 711 -40.43 27.22 -0.66
C MET A 711 -39.79 26.69 -1.94
N ARG A 712 -40.29 25.56 -2.45
CA ARG A 712 -39.78 24.89 -3.66
C ARG A 712 -40.90 24.50 -4.60
N ILE A 713 -40.64 24.52 -5.90
CA ILE A 713 -41.57 23.96 -6.91
C ILE A 713 -41.81 22.47 -6.63
N GLY A 714 -43.04 22.01 -6.82
CA GLY A 714 -43.48 20.62 -6.59
C GLY A 714 -43.93 20.32 -5.16
N THR A 715 -43.70 21.23 -4.20
CA THR A 715 -44.09 21.06 -2.79
C THR A 715 -45.61 20.96 -2.67
N PRO A 716 -46.17 19.89 -2.06
CA PRO A 716 -47.59 19.79 -1.77
C PRO A 716 -47.99 20.73 -0.62
N MET A 717 -49.05 21.49 -0.82
CA MET A 717 -49.51 22.54 0.09
C MET A 717 -50.94 22.27 0.58
N GLY A 718 -51.21 22.64 1.82
CA GLY A 718 -52.52 22.52 2.44
C GLY A 718 -52.71 23.44 3.64
N VAL A 719 -53.95 23.53 4.11
CA VAL A 719 -54.31 24.24 5.34
C VAL A 719 -54.75 23.22 6.37
N VAL A 720 -54.24 23.32 7.59
CA VAL A 720 -54.64 22.46 8.71
C VAL A 720 -55.60 23.25 9.58
N LYS A 721 -56.86 22.81 9.64
CA LYS A 721 -57.87 23.36 10.54
C LYS A 721 -58.07 22.43 11.73
N VAL A 722 -58.04 23.01 12.91
CA VAL A 722 -58.32 22.29 14.16
C VAL A 722 -59.64 22.79 14.70
N ASP A 723 -60.65 21.91 14.74
CA ASP A 723 -61.93 22.23 15.35
C ASP A 723 -61.76 22.34 16.86
N LYS A 724 -62.01 23.53 17.40
CA LYS A 724 -61.82 23.86 18.83
C LYS A 724 -62.73 23.08 19.78
N GLU A 725 -63.85 22.52 19.28
CA GLU A 725 -64.84 21.82 20.10
C GLU A 725 -64.72 20.29 20.06
N THR A 726 -64.26 19.72 18.94
CA THR A 726 -64.19 18.25 18.74
C THR A 726 -62.77 17.71 18.75
N GLY A 727 -61.76 18.59 18.70
CA GLY A 727 -60.35 18.22 18.56
C GLY A 727 -60.02 17.50 17.24
N LYS A 728 -61.00 17.38 16.33
CA LYS A 728 -60.81 16.76 15.01
C LYS A 728 -60.05 17.72 14.11
N ARG A 729 -59.10 17.15 13.36
CA ARG A 729 -58.21 17.88 12.46
C ARG A 729 -58.68 17.67 11.05
N GLU A 730 -59.01 18.76 10.35
CA GLU A 730 -59.37 18.73 8.95
C GLU A 730 -58.21 19.31 8.13
N ILE A 731 -57.64 18.49 7.24
CA ILE A 731 -56.56 18.91 6.33
C ILE A 731 -57.17 19.23 4.98
N VAL A 732 -57.18 20.52 4.62
CA VAL A 732 -57.63 20.98 3.31
C VAL A 732 -56.45 21.00 2.35
N SER A 733 -56.32 19.98 1.51
CA SER A 733 -55.31 19.92 0.45
C SER A 733 -55.60 20.94 -0.65
N LEU A 734 -54.63 21.81 -0.95
CA LEU A 734 -54.75 22.86 -1.98
C LEU A 734 -54.14 22.42 -3.32
N GLY A 735 -53.07 21.61 -3.30
CA GLY A 735 -52.38 21.15 -4.51
C GLY A 735 -50.85 21.22 -4.39
N LYS A 736 -50.14 21.23 -5.51
CA LYS A 736 -48.68 21.39 -5.59
C LYS A 736 -48.31 22.76 -6.15
N ILE A 737 -47.17 23.30 -5.70
CA ILE A 737 -46.62 24.54 -6.25
C ILE A 737 -46.08 24.28 -7.65
N THR A 738 -46.55 25.03 -8.65
CA THR A 738 -46.07 24.90 -10.04
C THR A 738 -45.17 26.04 -10.47
N SER A 739 -45.42 27.25 -9.95
CA SER A 739 -44.63 28.44 -10.24
C SER A 739 -44.54 29.32 -9.00
N ILE A 740 -43.39 29.95 -8.82
CA ILE A 740 -43.14 30.95 -7.78
C ILE A 740 -42.56 32.17 -8.49
N GLU A 741 -43.17 33.33 -8.27
CA GLU A 741 -42.73 34.60 -8.85
C GLU A 741 -42.53 35.66 -7.78
N ILE A 742 -41.39 36.35 -7.84
CA ILE A 742 -41.11 37.54 -7.04
C ILE A 742 -40.86 38.68 -8.02
N ASN A 743 -41.70 39.73 -7.97
CA ASN A 743 -41.61 40.88 -8.86
C ASN A 743 -41.50 40.49 -10.36
N HIS A 744 -42.35 39.56 -10.82
CA HIS A 744 -42.38 39.01 -12.18
C HIS A 744 -41.14 38.23 -12.62
N LYS A 745 -40.26 37.85 -11.70
CA LYS A 745 -39.14 36.94 -11.98
C LYS A 745 -39.46 35.55 -11.42
N PRO A 746 -39.36 34.47 -12.21
CA PRO A 746 -39.59 33.11 -11.72
C PRO A 746 -38.42 32.62 -10.87
N PHE A 747 -38.72 31.91 -9.79
CA PHE A 747 -37.74 31.26 -8.91
C PHE A 747 -38.10 29.79 -8.67
N GLU A 748 -37.10 28.93 -8.61
CA GLU A 748 -37.31 27.50 -8.28
C GLU A 748 -37.30 27.24 -6.77
N ILE A 749 -36.45 27.98 -6.04
CA ILE A 749 -36.25 27.87 -4.60
C ILE A 749 -36.25 29.29 -4.03
N VAL A 750 -37.06 29.52 -3.00
CA VAL A 750 -37.13 30.81 -2.30
C VAL A 750 -36.93 30.59 -0.81
N LYS A 751 -35.94 31.29 -0.24
CA LYS A 751 -35.72 31.37 1.22
C LYS A 751 -36.36 32.63 1.79
N ARG A 752 -36.65 32.63 3.10
CA ARG A 752 -37.23 33.79 3.82
C ARG A 752 -36.46 35.10 3.57
N SER A 753 -35.13 35.07 3.58
CA SER A 753 -34.28 36.27 3.39
C SER A 753 -34.40 36.92 2.00
N GLN A 754 -34.92 36.19 1.01
CA GLN A 754 -35.07 36.67 -0.37
C GLN A 754 -36.45 37.29 -0.61
N ILE A 755 -37.39 37.12 0.33
CA ILE A 755 -38.73 37.68 0.23
C ILE A 755 -38.70 39.08 0.84
N GLY A 756 -38.90 40.08 -0.02
CA GLY A 756 -39.17 41.46 0.39
C GLY A 756 -40.67 41.69 0.54
N ALA A 757 -41.34 42.04 -0.57
CA ALA A 757 -42.76 42.42 -0.59
C ALA A 757 -43.76 41.23 -0.70
N GLY A 758 -43.29 40.00 -0.51
CA GLY A 758 -44.07 38.76 -0.73
C GLY A 758 -43.77 38.08 -2.07
N ALA A 759 -44.12 36.79 -2.19
CA ALA A 759 -43.98 35.98 -3.39
C ALA A 759 -45.36 35.53 -3.90
N ALA A 760 -45.58 35.57 -5.21
CA ALA A 760 -46.76 35.01 -5.84
C ALA A 760 -46.54 33.51 -6.10
N VAL A 761 -47.41 32.68 -5.54
CA VAL A 761 -47.32 31.21 -5.60
C VAL A 761 -48.53 30.69 -6.38
N LYS A 762 -48.25 29.99 -7.48
CA LYS A 762 -49.27 29.27 -8.26
C LYS A 762 -49.38 27.84 -7.75
N ILE A 763 -50.56 27.48 -7.26
CA ILE A 763 -50.87 26.15 -6.72
C ILE A 763 -51.90 25.49 -7.63
N GLU A 764 -51.54 24.32 -8.15
CA GLU A 764 -52.41 23.51 -9.01
C GLU A 764 -52.80 22.22 -8.31
N ARG A 765 -54.06 21.84 -8.44
CA ARG A 765 -54.55 20.56 -7.92
C ARG A 765 -54.24 19.43 -8.88
N ALA A 766 -54.21 18.21 -8.35
CA ALA A 766 -54.25 17.03 -9.20
C ALA A 766 -55.66 16.86 -9.83
N PRO A 767 -55.79 16.34 -11.06
CA PRO A 767 -57.08 16.26 -11.78
C PRO A 767 -58.19 15.50 -11.03
N HIS A 768 -57.80 14.55 -10.18
CA HIS A 768 -58.68 13.67 -9.41
C HIS A 768 -59.19 14.28 -8.09
N GLN A 769 -58.67 15.43 -7.64
CA GLN A 769 -59.07 16.06 -6.36
C GLN A 769 -60.14 17.12 -6.57
N ALA A 770 -61.11 17.25 -5.68
CA ALA A 770 -62.15 18.28 -5.77
C ALA A 770 -61.55 19.70 -5.63
N ALA A 771 -61.95 20.62 -6.51
CA ALA A 771 -61.46 22.00 -6.48
C ALA A 771 -61.88 22.71 -5.18
N LYS A 772 -60.90 23.28 -4.47
CA LYS A 772 -61.14 24.10 -3.27
C LYS A 772 -61.17 25.58 -3.66
N LEU A 773 -62.15 26.29 -3.12
CA LEU A 773 -62.38 27.72 -3.32
C LEU A 773 -61.84 28.54 -2.15
N TYR A 774 -61.09 29.60 -2.47
CA TYR A 774 -60.70 30.64 -1.53
C TYR A 774 -61.94 31.41 -1.03
N GLY A 775 -62.02 31.70 0.27
CA GLY A 775 -63.16 32.34 0.93
C GLY A 775 -64.27 31.38 1.38
N ARG A 776 -64.26 30.11 0.93
CA ARG A 776 -65.18 29.07 1.42
C ARG A 776 -64.48 28.00 2.25
N HIS A 777 -63.38 27.44 1.75
CA HIS A 777 -62.67 26.35 2.44
C HIS A 777 -61.48 26.86 3.25
N PHE A 778 -60.86 27.97 2.82
CA PHE A 778 -59.78 28.65 3.53
C PHE A 778 -59.83 30.15 3.26
N ASP A 779 -59.35 30.95 4.20
CA ASP A 779 -59.37 32.42 4.16
C ASP A 779 -57.98 33.04 4.43
N GLU A 780 -57.91 34.38 4.56
CA GLU A 780 -56.66 35.12 4.82
C GLU A 780 -56.05 34.87 6.19
N LYS A 781 -56.85 34.36 7.14
CA LYS A 781 -56.39 34.10 8.52
C LYS A 781 -55.74 32.72 8.63
N ASP A 782 -56.02 31.85 7.67
CA ASP A 782 -55.45 30.52 7.60
C ASP A 782 -53.98 30.54 7.14
N GLU A 783 -53.14 29.74 7.80
CA GLU A 783 -51.74 29.53 7.39
C GLU A 783 -51.67 28.36 6.38
N VAL A 784 -50.92 28.55 5.29
CA VAL A 784 -50.67 27.48 4.32
C VAL A 784 -49.38 26.79 4.67
N VAL A 785 -49.43 25.48 4.85
CA VAL A 785 -48.31 24.64 5.26
C VAL A 785 -47.99 23.59 4.20
N SER A 786 -46.72 23.19 4.10
CA SER A 786 -46.33 22.00 3.34
C SER A 786 -46.96 20.76 3.95
N LEU A 787 -47.58 19.91 3.13
CA LEU A 787 -48.12 18.62 3.56
C LEU A 787 -46.99 17.59 3.61
N ILE A 788 -46.66 17.15 4.81
CA ILE A 788 -45.58 16.20 5.06
C ILE A 788 -46.20 14.81 5.26
N SER A 789 -45.65 13.80 4.60
CA SER A 789 -46.01 12.40 4.79
C SER A 789 -44.90 11.64 5.51
N ARG A 790 -45.21 10.43 6.02
CA ARG A 790 -44.15 9.59 6.60
C ARG A 790 -43.07 9.24 5.58
N GLN A 791 -43.48 8.93 4.35
CA GLN A 791 -42.59 8.63 3.24
C GLN A 791 -41.66 9.81 2.93
N SER A 792 -42.18 11.04 2.88
CA SER A 792 -41.36 12.23 2.61
C SER A 792 -40.31 12.47 3.70
N ILE A 793 -40.66 12.25 4.97
CA ILE A 793 -39.73 12.34 6.11
C ILE A 793 -38.63 11.28 5.98
N ASP A 794 -38.99 10.04 5.66
CA ASP A 794 -38.03 8.95 5.54
C ASP A 794 -37.09 9.19 4.34
N THR A 795 -37.57 9.73 3.21
CA THR A 795 -36.70 10.16 2.10
C THR A 795 -35.76 11.31 2.47
N LEU A 796 -36.22 12.29 3.26
CA LEU A 796 -35.36 13.39 3.73
C LEU A 796 -34.25 12.86 4.65
N LYS A 797 -34.59 11.92 5.54
CA LYS A 797 -33.61 11.29 6.44
C LYS A 797 -32.59 10.44 5.70
N ALA A 798 -33.02 9.67 4.69
CA ALA A 798 -32.16 8.74 3.98
C ALA A 798 -31.22 9.44 2.99
N ASN A 799 -31.71 10.42 2.22
CA ASN A 799 -31.00 10.93 1.04
C ASN A 799 -30.58 12.41 1.15
N PHE A 800 -31.20 13.19 2.05
CA PHE A 800 -31.03 14.66 2.11
C PHE A 800 -30.64 15.18 3.51
N ARG A 801 -30.16 14.32 4.41
CA ARG A 801 -29.86 14.68 5.82
C ARG A 801 -28.95 15.91 5.96
N ASP A 802 -27.97 16.04 5.06
CA ASP A 802 -26.96 17.12 5.06
C ASP A 802 -27.47 18.44 4.48
N GLN A 803 -28.54 18.41 3.68
CA GLN A 803 -29.11 19.61 3.03
C GLN A 803 -30.25 20.26 3.83
N VAL A 804 -30.80 19.53 4.81
CA VAL A 804 -31.88 20.02 5.66
C VAL A 804 -31.28 20.64 6.91
N GLU A 805 -31.50 21.95 7.09
CA GLU A 805 -31.00 22.70 8.23
C GLU A 805 -31.62 22.17 9.55
N LEU A 806 -30.94 22.37 10.68
CA LEU A 806 -31.41 21.88 11.98
C LEU A 806 -32.77 22.51 12.38
N SER A 807 -32.98 23.77 11.98
CA SER A 807 -34.23 24.53 12.09
C SER A 807 -35.38 23.86 11.34
N ASP A 808 -35.13 23.40 10.11
CA ASP A 808 -36.11 22.69 9.29
C ASP A 808 -36.52 21.35 9.93
N TRP A 809 -35.59 20.64 10.58
CA TRP A 809 -35.93 19.41 11.33
C TRP A 809 -36.81 19.68 12.54
N ALA A 810 -36.56 20.77 13.28
CA ALA A 810 -37.42 21.19 14.38
C ALA A 810 -38.83 21.54 13.87
N MET A 811 -38.92 22.16 12.69
CA MET A 811 -40.18 22.46 12.03
C MET A 811 -40.92 21.18 11.60
N ILE A 812 -40.24 20.21 10.99
CA ILE A 812 -40.83 18.90 10.65
C ILE A 812 -41.41 18.23 11.90
N LYS A 813 -40.74 18.31 13.06
CA LYS A 813 -41.25 17.75 14.34
C LYS A 813 -42.56 18.42 14.78
N LYS A 814 -42.66 19.75 14.68
CA LYS A 814 -43.91 20.49 14.99
C LYS A 814 -45.02 20.14 14.01
N MET A 815 -44.72 20.17 12.71
CA MET A 815 -45.68 19.87 11.64
C MET A 815 -46.18 18.43 11.69
N LYS A 816 -45.34 17.48 12.12
CA LYS A 816 -45.75 16.08 12.36
C LYS A 816 -46.86 16.00 13.41
N VAL A 817 -46.71 16.74 14.51
CA VAL A 817 -47.71 16.80 15.59
C VAL A 817 -48.96 17.55 15.12
N GLU A 818 -48.83 18.63 14.35
CA GLU A 818 -49.97 19.40 13.83
C GLU A 818 -50.79 18.61 12.80
N GLN A 819 -50.12 17.94 11.85
CA GLN A 819 -50.75 17.19 10.76
C GLN A 819 -51.19 15.78 11.15
N GLY A 820 -50.83 15.30 12.34
CA GLY A 820 -51.23 13.97 12.82
C GLY A 820 -50.56 12.82 12.07
N VAL A 821 -49.33 13.03 11.58
CA VAL A 821 -48.56 12.01 10.88
C VAL A 821 -47.91 11.07 11.91
N PRO A 822 -48.06 9.74 11.77
CA PRO A 822 -47.53 8.77 12.74
C PRO A 822 -45.99 8.71 12.84
#